data_AF-A0A935BUN7-F1
#
_entry.id   AF-A0A935BUN7-F1
#
_cell.length_a   1.000
_cell.length_b   1.000
_cell.length_c   1.000
_cell.angle_alpha   90.00
_cell.angle_beta   90.00
_cell.angle_gamma   90.00
#
_symmetry.space_group_name_H-M   'P 1'
#
loop_
_entity.id
_entity.type
_entity.pdbx_description
1 polymer ?
#
loop_
_entity_poly.entity_id
_entity_poly.type
_entity_poly.pdbx_seq_one_letter_code
_entity_poly.pdbx_strand_id
1 'polypeptide(L)'
;MLAGTATAQFATLDDPQRPQPAQDGAIQLRQADAARTSESKPADAATARTRQPMEKPDETDAYVAGEFERFVQQIVGPVGPNVPRIRRFGAEVITSAIDRRSADMGSGVPFEGRSPDLSPLVPRDYVVAPGDEILVTLWGSVVADLRLMVDRSGRISVPRVGSIQVAGVRNADLPAVVEHRVAQVFKNFQLSVSMGQLRGIRVLVTGFAMKPGTYSMSALSTVVSALMQAGGPSSAGSFRQVELRRGSTLVGRFDLYDLLLRGDRSADHLVQAGDVVHVGPVGPQVALIGSVNHPAVFEVKPGEKVADLVAMAGGFSAVADRSRLSLERLDDRSSLRIRQLGLPVDGDMALANGDVLRAFSAIDANQPVQRQNKRVVIEGEVLRPGEYVLPPASSIADAIQAAGGLTSAAFIFGTEFTRESVRKNQLANYERALRDLETEFTRATATRRTSNTEEAAAQAASSAATARLLASLRAVRPTGRVVLQLPPESRELPDLALEDGDRIHVPPRATTIGVFGSVFNGGSYLFTGGRDIDQYLRLAGGPTTGADERSMFVIRANGSVVSARQSTGWFNNNGLAGLAAEPGDTIFVPEEMDTPLVVGLLALGITYAFAPTFTARTTFLPPQQPQSLGAASALASLGPLAGLVGGVKSAADQYVALMQSTTVQDRLIEQYGLMQIYDADFRFQARDELRDNVRIILGKKDGLITVEVDDEDPQRAADLANSHVDELRRMTSVLAVTEAQQRRAFFEQQLDRSKDRLTKAQESLQASGFTQGALQAEPKAAAESYARLKAQVTSAEVRLQTMRSYLNENAAEFQNQQAALAALRDQLSRAEQAGEPQSGPDYIGKYREFKYEEALFDLFARQYEMARLDESRDGGLIQVVDKAQKPEWKSKPKRALTAAIATVIAFVLLILLVLVRHTWRQTAMQPETSTQIARIRAALDPRR
;
A
#
# COMPACT_ATOMS: atom_id res chain seq x y z
N MET A 1 32.93 44.55 41.86
CA MET A 1 34.27 43.94 42.02
C MET A 1 34.75 43.54 40.62
N LEU A 2 35.91 44.07 40.20
CA LEU A 2 36.98 43.47 39.38
C LEU A 2 36.60 42.70 38.07
N ALA A 3 37.15 42.93 36.86
CA ALA A 3 38.09 43.93 36.27
C ALA A 3 38.08 43.75 34.71
N GLY A 4 38.63 44.60 33.82
CA GLY A 4 39.25 45.92 34.02
C GLY A 4 39.81 46.69 32.78
N THR A 5 40.24 46.04 31.67
CA THR A 5 41.11 46.64 30.60
C THR A 5 40.74 46.15 29.19
N ALA A 6 40.64 46.94 28.09
CA ALA A 6 41.60 47.86 27.42
C ALA A 6 42.76 47.09 26.71
N THR A 7 43.24 47.39 25.48
CA THR A 7 43.27 48.64 24.68
C THR A 7 43.68 48.40 23.20
N ALA A 8 43.36 49.33 22.26
CA ALA A 8 44.17 49.77 21.08
C ALA A 8 44.50 48.78 19.89
N GLN A 9 44.70 49.17 18.61
CA GLN A 9 44.63 50.47 17.87
C GLN A 9 44.73 50.30 16.31
N PHE A 10 44.14 51.25 15.55
CA PHE A 10 44.55 51.78 14.21
C PHE A 10 44.61 50.87 12.94
N ALA A 11 44.32 51.33 11.69
CA ALA A 11 43.97 52.67 11.17
C ALA A 11 43.25 52.67 9.77
N THR A 12 42.42 53.70 9.50
CA THR A 12 42.24 54.47 8.22
C THR A 12 41.85 53.78 6.88
N LEU A 13 41.13 54.39 5.91
CA LEU A 13 40.68 55.78 5.66
C LEU A 13 39.47 55.82 4.67
N ASP A 14 38.67 56.90 4.76
CA ASP A 14 37.78 57.55 3.76
C ASP A 14 36.48 56.93 3.16
N ASP A 15 35.55 57.89 2.97
CA ASP A 15 34.15 57.92 2.51
C ASP A 15 34.10 58.97 1.33
N PRO A 16 33.00 59.47 0.72
CA PRO A 16 31.60 59.01 0.55
C PRO A 16 31.02 59.12 -0.91
N GLN A 17 29.70 58.83 -1.03
CA GLN A 17 28.68 59.39 -1.97
C GLN A 17 28.28 58.70 -3.32
N ARG A 18 27.00 58.25 -3.36
CA ARG A 18 25.87 58.56 -4.31
C ARG A 18 26.07 58.59 -5.87
N PRO A 19 25.01 58.48 -6.71
CA PRO A 19 23.71 57.78 -6.62
C PRO A 19 23.34 57.00 -7.94
N GLN A 20 22.05 56.65 -8.13
CA GLN A 20 21.34 56.21 -9.37
C GLN A 20 21.54 57.19 -10.59
N PRO A 21 21.11 56.94 -11.88
CA PRO A 21 19.92 56.13 -12.32
C PRO A 21 19.87 55.51 -13.77
N ALA A 22 18.71 54.89 -14.09
CA ALA A 22 18.03 54.80 -15.42
C ALA A 22 18.75 54.03 -16.58
N GLN A 23 18.16 53.68 -17.75
CA GLN A 23 16.88 54.01 -18.44
C GLN A 23 16.23 52.80 -19.17
N ASP A 24 14.90 52.84 -19.25
CA ASP A 24 13.95 52.63 -20.39
C ASP A 24 14.22 51.73 -21.62
N GLY A 25 13.11 51.28 -22.25
CA GLY A 25 13.02 50.89 -23.67
C GLY A 25 13.11 49.38 -23.92
N ALA A 26 12.08 48.53 -23.76
CA ALA A 26 10.70 48.56 -24.29
C ALA A 26 10.55 48.22 -25.79
N ILE A 27 9.40 47.62 -26.13
CA ILE A 27 8.73 47.55 -27.46
C ILE A 27 9.01 46.34 -28.40
N GLN A 28 8.01 45.43 -28.39
CA GLN A 28 7.33 44.75 -29.52
C GLN A 28 8.10 43.70 -30.37
N LEU A 29 7.62 42.45 -30.45
CA LEU A 29 6.39 41.91 -31.08
C LEU A 29 6.41 41.88 -32.62
N ARG A 30 6.49 40.66 -33.17
CA ARG A 30 5.74 40.12 -34.35
C ARG A 30 5.64 38.60 -34.09
N GLN A 31 4.43 38.02 -34.02
CA GLN A 31 3.56 37.63 -35.15
C GLN A 31 4.28 36.69 -36.14
N ALA A 32 3.69 35.63 -36.68
CA ALA A 32 2.45 34.84 -36.54
C ALA A 32 2.38 34.01 -37.85
N ASP A 33 1.43 33.06 -37.95
CA ASP A 33 1.01 32.38 -39.20
C ASP A 33 2.03 31.40 -39.85
N ALA A 34 1.63 30.30 -40.52
CA ALA A 34 0.36 29.56 -40.50
C ALA A 34 0.51 28.13 -41.13
N ALA A 35 -0.13 27.14 -40.49
CA ALA A 35 -1.09 26.15 -41.03
C ALA A 35 -0.81 25.20 -42.23
N ARG A 36 -1.63 24.11 -42.26
CA ARG A 36 -1.93 23.10 -43.32
C ARG A 36 -1.07 21.81 -43.29
N THR A 37 -1.60 20.62 -42.94
CA THR A 37 -2.52 19.67 -43.67
C THR A 37 -1.88 19.10 -44.95
N SER A 38 -1.95 17.80 -45.32
CA SER A 38 -2.84 16.68 -44.95
C SER A 38 -2.29 15.29 -45.35
N GLU A 39 -2.82 14.22 -44.74
CA GLU A 39 -3.10 12.85 -45.28
C GLU A 39 -2.07 12.06 -46.15
N SER A 40 -1.78 10.81 -45.76
CA SER A 40 -2.41 9.61 -46.39
C SER A 40 -1.96 8.24 -45.78
N LYS A 41 -2.83 7.24 -45.98
CA LYS A 41 -2.83 5.80 -45.54
C LYS A 41 -1.88 4.91 -46.42
N PRO A 42 -1.78 3.55 -46.28
CA PRO A 42 -2.50 2.59 -45.41
C PRO A 42 -1.70 1.44 -44.73
N ALA A 43 -2.41 0.68 -43.87
CA ALA A 43 -2.32 -0.78 -43.61
C ALA A 43 -0.98 -1.43 -43.19
N ASP A 44 -0.88 -2.36 -42.24
CA ASP A 44 -1.76 -2.86 -41.15
C ASP A 44 -0.81 -3.70 -40.21
N ALA A 45 -1.16 -4.39 -39.13
CA ALA A 45 -2.44 -4.90 -38.65
C ALA A 45 -2.58 -4.82 -37.10
N ALA A 46 -2.81 -5.95 -36.43
CA ALA A 46 -3.25 -6.07 -35.04
C ALA A 46 -2.18 -6.60 -34.06
N THR A 47 -2.00 -5.90 -32.94
CA THR A 47 -1.64 -6.52 -31.63
C THR A 47 -2.34 -5.77 -30.48
N ALA A 48 -2.69 -6.51 -29.43
CA ALA A 48 -3.44 -6.14 -28.23
C ALA A 48 -3.40 -4.67 -27.75
N ARG A 49 -4.58 -4.07 -27.56
CA ARG A 49 -4.75 -2.88 -26.71
C ARG A 49 -4.81 -3.29 -25.25
N THR A 50 -3.74 -3.04 -24.51
CA THR A 50 -3.73 -2.99 -23.04
C THR A 50 -4.80 -2.00 -22.58
N ARG A 51 -5.73 -2.44 -21.73
CA ARG A 51 -6.66 -1.51 -21.06
C ARG A 51 -5.87 -0.65 -20.08
N GLN A 52 -5.79 0.65 -20.34
CA GLN A 52 -5.40 1.61 -19.32
C GLN A 52 -6.43 1.54 -18.17
N PRO A 53 -6.02 1.66 -16.90
CA PRO A 53 -6.97 1.82 -15.80
C PRO A 53 -7.80 3.08 -16.05
N MET A 54 -9.13 2.98 -15.92
CA MET A 54 -9.96 4.17 -15.90
C MET A 54 -9.58 5.01 -14.68
N GLU A 55 -9.22 6.26 -14.92
CA GLU A 55 -9.11 7.29 -13.90
C GLU A 55 -10.46 7.38 -13.16
N LYS A 56 -10.42 7.40 -11.82
CA LYS A 56 -11.64 7.44 -11.02
C LYS A 56 -12.40 8.74 -11.34
N PRO A 57 -13.72 8.70 -11.57
CA PRO A 57 -14.52 9.93 -11.59
C PRO A 57 -14.39 10.64 -10.24
N ASP A 58 -14.23 11.95 -10.30
CA ASP A 58 -13.96 12.80 -9.14
C ASP A 58 -15.08 12.66 -8.09
N GLU A 59 -14.69 12.46 -6.82
CA GLU A 59 -15.62 12.10 -5.72
C GLU A 59 -16.37 13.34 -5.16
N THR A 60 -16.23 14.48 -5.83
CA THR A 60 -16.68 15.83 -5.45
C THR A 60 -18.15 16.14 -5.75
N ASP A 61 -18.88 15.20 -6.36
CA ASP A 61 -20.26 15.38 -6.84
C ASP A 61 -21.35 15.28 -5.75
N ALA A 62 -21.02 14.82 -4.53
CA ALA A 62 -22.00 14.55 -3.48
C ALA A 62 -22.52 15.82 -2.76
N TYR A 63 -23.77 15.77 -2.27
CA TYR A 63 -24.36 16.85 -1.47
C TYR A 63 -23.59 17.07 -0.16
N VAL A 64 -23.00 18.27 -0.01
CA VAL A 64 -22.22 18.65 1.18
C VAL A 64 -23.13 19.31 2.21
N ALA A 65 -23.23 18.70 3.39
CA ALA A 65 -24.11 19.16 4.46
C ALA A 65 -23.66 20.52 5.06
N GLY A 66 -24.62 21.43 5.21
CA GLY A 66 -24.46 22.74 5.83
C GLY A 66 -24.14 22.67 7.32
N GLU A 67 -23.79 23.80 7.92
CA GLU A 67 -23.42 23.87 9.35
C GLU A 67 -24.55 23.47 10.26
N PHE A 68 -25.78 23.93 10.00
CA PHE A 68 -26.94 23.59 10.81
C PHE A 68 -27.33 22.10 10.70
N GLU A 69 -27.28 21.51 9.49
CA GLU A 69 -27.47 20.07 9.31
C GLU A 69 -26.44 19.25 10.12
N ARG A 70 -25.17 19.67 10.11
CA ARG A 70 -24.10 19.02 10.89
C ARG A 70 -24.29 19.18 12.40
N PHE A 71 -24.73 20.34 12.87
CA PHE A 71 -25.08 20.60 14.27
C PHE A 71 -26.24 19.70 14.73
N VAL A 72 -27.30 19.60 13.94
CA VAL A 72 -28.45 18.73 14.24
C VAL A 72 -28.04 17.25 14.23
N GLN A 73 -27.16 16.81 13.32
CA GLN A 73 -26.61 15.46 13.36
C GLN A 73 -25.83 15.19 14.66
N GLN A 74 -25.06 16.14 15.18
CA GLN A 74 -24.37 15.99 16.47
C GLN A 74 -25.36 15.83 17.64
N ILE A 75 -26.49 16.54 17.61
CA ILE A 75 -27.57 16.43 18.60
C ILE A 75 -28.28 15.07 18.55
N VAL A 76 -28.41 14.45 17.37
CA VAL A 76 -29.00 13.10 17.21
C VAL A 76 -27.99 12.00 17.58
N GLY A 77 -26.71 12.20 17.26
CA GLY A 77 -25.62 11.24 17.48
C GLY A 77 -24.95 10.79 16.17
N PRO A 78 -23.86 9.99 16.26
CA PRO A 78 -23.16 9.50 15.09
C PRO A 78 -24.06 8.57 14.25
N VAL A 79 -23.91 8.66 12.93
CA VAL A 79 -24.63 7.85 11.95
C VAL A 79 -24.33 6.36 12.19
N GLY A 80 -25.38 5.54 12.25
CA GLY A 80 -25.27 4.11 12.53
C GLY A 80 -26.53 3.36 12.09
N PRO A 81 -26.61 2.03 12.31
CA PRO A 81 -27.73 1.21 11.84
C PRO A 81 -29.10 1.67 12.36
N ASN A 82 -29.13 2.34 13.52
CA ASN A 82 -30.35 2.86 14.16
C ASN A 82 -30.43 4.40 14.16
N VAL A 83 -29.49 5.10 13.50
CA VAL A 83 -29.41 6.57 13.49
C VAL A 83 -29.25 7.06 12.04
N PRO A 84 -30.31 7.58 11.40
CA PRO A 84 -30.25 8.06 10.02
C PRO A 84 -29.39 9.32 9.89
N ARG A 85 -28.95 9.60 8.66
CA ARG A 85 -28.31 10.88 8.32
C ARG A 85 -29.38 11.97 8.26
N ILE A 86 -29.29 12.96 9.14
CA ILE A 86 -30.13 14.14 9.05
C ILE A 86 -29.61 15.03 7.92
N ARG A 87 -30.45 15.26 6.91
CA ARG A 87 -30.26 16.23 5.84
C ARG A 87 -31.47 17.16 5.80
N ARG A 88 -31.40 18.22 5.01
CA ARG A 88 -32.55 19.05 4.70
C ARG A 88 -33.57 18.29 3.85
N PHE A 89 -34.83 18.47 4.19
CA PHE A 89 -35.97 17.87 3.51
C PHE A 89 -35.95 18.17 2.00
N GLY A 90 -36.19 17.13 1.20
CA GLY A 90 -36.11 17.17 -0.26
C GLY A 90 -34.71 16.96 -0.84
N ALA A 91 -33.62 17.16 -0.09
CA ALA A 91 -32.27 16.96 -0.62
C ALA A 91 -32.07 15.53 -1.13
N GLU A 92 -32.50 14.53 -0.36
CA GLU A 92 -32.43 13.11 -0.75
C GLU A 92 -33.14 12.79 -2.07
N VAL A 93 -34.28 13.43 -2.37
CA VAL A 93 -35.05 13.15 -3.59
C VAL A 93 -34.31 13.64 -4.82
N ILE A 94 -33.64 14.79 -4.74
CA ILE A 94 -32.85 15.34 -5.84
C ILE A 94 -31.47 14.68 -5.96
N THR A 95 -30.81 14.39 -4.84
CA THR A 95 -29.41 13.92 -4.81
C THR A 95 -29.29 12.39 -4.90
N SER A 96 -30.38 11.63 -4.76
CA SER A 96 -30.35 10.15 -4.74
C SER A 96 -29.89 9.49 -6.05
N ALA A 97 -29.76 10.24 -7.15
CA ALA A 97 -29.04 9.78 -8.35
C ALA A 97 -27.54 9.49 -8.09
N ILE A 98 -26.98 10.06 -7.01
CA ILE A 98 -25.56 9.96 -6.64
C ILE A 98 -25.36 8.91 -5.54
N ASP A 99 -26.17 8.93 -4.47
CA ASP A 99 -26.06 7.96 -3.36
C ASP A 99 -26.39 6.50 -3.78
N ARG A 100 -27.10 6.27 -4.90
CA ARG A 100 -27.25 4.90 -5.43
C ARG A 100 -25.98 4.33 -6.05
N ARG A 101 -25.03 5.15 -6.50
CA ARG A 101 -23.73 4.68 -7.03
C ARG A 101 -22.81 4.13 -5.96
N SER A 102 -22.91 4.63 -4.72
CA SER A 102 -22.09 4.18 -3.60
C SER A 102 -22.66 2.93 -2.91
N ALA A 103 -23.98 2.73 -2.92
CA ALA A 103 -24.63 1.54 -2.37
C ALA A 103 -24.39 0.26 -3.21
N ASP A 104 -24.20 0.39 -4.53
CA ASP A 104 -24.21 -0.76 -5.47
C ASP A 104 -22.80 -1.25 -5.87
N MET A 105 -21.73 -0.77 -5.21
CA MET A 105 -20.35 -1.26 -5.45
C MET A 105 -20.15 -2.76 -5.12
N GLY A 106 -21.16 -3.44 -4.57
CA GLY A 106 -21.13 -4.89 -4.31
C GLY A 106 -21.67 -5.77 -5.44
N SER A 107 -22.42 -5.24 -6.42
CA SER A 107 -23.15 -6.08 -7.39
C SER A 107 -22.45 -6.28 -8.75
N GLY A 108 -21.44 -5.47 -9.06
CA GLY A 108 -20.62 -5.63 -10.27
C GLY A 108 -21.34 -5.30 -11.59
N VAL A 109 -22.54 -4.72 -11.56
CA VAL A 109 -23.28 -4.32 -12.77
C VAL A 109 -22.89 -2.88 -13.15
N PRO A 110 -22.31 -2.62 -14.32
CA PRO A 110 -22.00 -1.26 -14.74
C PRO A 110 -23.29 -0.51 -15.09
N PHE A 111 -23.69 0.46 -14.26
CA PHE A 111 -24.75 1.39 -14.62
C PHE A 111 -24.19 2.40 -15.63
N GLU A 112 -24.30 2.09 -16.93
CA GLU A 112 -23.97 3.05 -17.99
C GLU A 112 -24.72 4.36 -17.75
N GLY A 113 -24.00 5.49 -17.84
CA GLY A 113 -24.50 6.82 -17.51
C GLY A 113 -25.53 7.40 -18.48
N ARG A 114 -26.46 6.60 -19.02
CA ARG A 114 -27.68 7.12 -19.61
C ARG A 114 -28.50 7.79 -18.52
N SER A 115 -28.63 9.11 -18.62
CA SER A 115 -29.85 9.79 -18.16
C SER A 115 -31.04 8.94 -18.60
N PRO A 116 -32.03 8.65 -17.74
CA PRO A 116 -33.20 7.92 -18.19
C PRO A 116 -33.80 8.72 -19.34
N ASP A 117 -33.84 8.12 -20.54
CA ASP A 117 -34.45 8.73 -21.72
C ASP A 117 -35.97 8.67 -21.55
N LEU A 118 -36.43 9.44 -20.57
CA LEU A 118 -37.77 9.97 -20.46
C LEU A 118 -37.90 10.99 -21.59
N SER A 119 -37.92 10.48 -22.83
CA SER A 119 -38.65 11.09 -23.92
C SER A 119 -40.13 10.83 -23.62
N PRO A 120 -40.85 11.75 -22.93
CA PRO A 120 -42.29 11.61 -22.82
C PRO A 120 -42.87 11.54 -24.24
N LEU A 121 -43.98 10.83 -24.41
CA LEU A 121 -44.74 10.91 -25.66
C LEU A 121 -45.00 12.39 -25.93
N VAL A 122 -44.46 12.91 -27.04
CA VAL A 122 -44.50 14.33 -27.34
C VAL A 122 -45.98 14.78 -27.35
N PRO A 123 -46.37 15.78 -26.53
CA PRO A 123 -47.77 16.18 -26.41
C PRO A 123 -48.40 16.50 -27.75
N ARG A 124 -49.71 16.26 -27.90
CA ARG A 124 -50.43 16.47 -29.17
C ARG A 124 -50.50 17.96 -29.56
N ASP A 125 -50.44 18.83 -28.56
CA ASP A 125 -50.41 20.29 -28.66
C ASP A 125 -48.99 20.86 -28.86
N TYR A 126 -47.93 20.05 -28.77
CA TYR A 126 -46.56 20.49 -29.05
C TYR A 126 -46.47 21.08 -30.46
N VAL A 127 -45.95 22.31 -30.57
CA VAL A 127 -45.76 23.01 -31.83
C VAL A 127 -44.37 22.70 -32.37
N VAL A 128 -44.32 22.04 -33.52
CA VAL A 128 -43.09 21.67 -34.23
C VAL A 128 -42.26 22.91 -34.52
N ALA A 129 -40.95 22.83 -34.31
CA ALA A 129 -40.03 23.93 -34.48
C ALA A 129 -38.73 23.53 -35.19
N PRO A 130 -37.95 24.49 -35.73
CA PRO A 130 -36.64 24.22 -36.31
C PRO A 130 -35.70 23.49 -35.33
N GLY A 131 -35.07 22.43 -35.82
CA GLY A 131 -34.20 21.54 -35.05
C GLY A 131 -34.85 20.27 -34.50
N ASP A 132 -36.18 20.14 -34.55
CA ASP A 132 -36.87 18.91 -34.19
C ASP A 132 -36.66 17.83 -35.27
N GLU A 133 -36.74 16.55 -34.90
CA GLU A 133 -36.75 15.41 -35.81
C GLU A 133 -38.18 14.88 -35.99
N ILE A 134 -38.52 14.54 -37.23
CA ILE A 134 -39.80 13.90 -37.59
C ILE A 134 -39.49 12.56 -38.24
N LEU A 135 -40.11 11.50 -37.71
CA LEU A 135 -40.05 10.16 -38.24
C LEU A 135 -41.24 9.97 -39.19
N VAL A 136 -40.97 9.58 -40.43
CA VAL A 136 -41.98 9.33 -41.46
C VAL A 136 -41.78 7.94 -42.04
N THR A 137 -42.74 7.05 -41.80
CA THR A 137 -42.76 5.69 -42.36
C THR A 137 -43.87 5.60 -43.41
N LEU A 138 -43.51 5.11 -44.59
CA LEU A 138 -44.33 5.00 -45.79
C LEU A 138 -44.35 3.54 -46.23
N TRP A 139 -45.53 3.01 -46.59
CA TRP A 139 -45.66 1.66 -47.18
C TRP A 139 -46.83 1.58 -48.16
N GLY A 140 -46.86 0.52 -48.98
CA GLY A 140 -47.81 0.36 -50.10
C GLY A 140 -47.12 0.58 -51.44
N SER A 141 -47.62 1.50 -52.27
CA SER A 141 -47.02 1.85 -53.58
C SER A 141 -45.63 2.48 -53.50
N VAL A 142 -45.26 3.02 -52.33
CA VAL A 142 -43.93 3.53 -52.00
C VAL A 142 -43.57 3.05 -50.61
N VAL A 143 -42.32 2.61 -50.42
CA VAL A 143 -41.79 2.15 -49.13
C VAL A 143 -40.59 3.02 -48.77
N ALA A 144 -40.63 3.66 -47.59
CA ALA A 144 -39.51 4.44 -47.07
C ALA A 144 -39.65 4.68 -45.56
N ASP A 145 -38.54 4.54 -44.84
CA ASP A 145 -38.40 4.96 -43.44
C ASP A 145 -37.45 6.15 -43.38
N LEU A 146 -37.98 7.32 -43.04
CA LEU A 146 -37.28 8.60 -43.13
C LEU A 146 -37.16 9.24 -41.74
N ARG A 147 -35.96 9.71 -41.41
CA ARG A 147 -35.70 10.57 -40.27
C ARG A 147 -35.36 11.96 -40.78
N LEU A 148 -36.26 12.90 -40.55
CA LEU A 148 -36.26 14.20 -41.20
C LEU A 148 -36.14 15.31 -40.16
N MET A 149 -34.96 15.92 -40.10
CA MET A 149 -34.73 17.10 -39.27
C MET A 149 -35.43 18.32 -39.88
N VAL A 150 -36.17 19.07 -39.06
CA VAL A 150 -36.78 20.34 -39.44
C VAL A 150 -35.67 21.38 -39.60
N ASP A 151 -35.47 21.87 -40.82
CA ASP A 151 -34.43 22.83 -41.14
C ASP A 151 -34.69 24.23 -40.54
N ARG A 152 -33.72 25.14 -40.71
CA ARG A 152 -33.83 26.52 -40.20
C ARG A 152 -34.94 27.36 -40.86
N SER A 153 -35.47 26.93 -42.00
CA SER A 153 -36.66 27.53 -42.65
C SER A 153 -37.98 26.91 -42.17
N GLY A 154 -37.91 25.92 -41.28
CA GLY A 154 -39.07 25.23 -40.73
C GLY A 154 -39.61 24.12 -41.62
N ARG A 155 -38.77 23.56 -42.51
CA ARG A 155 -39.18 22.56 -43.50
C ARG A 155 -38.50 21.22 -43.29
N ILE A 156 -39.15 20.15 -43.72
CA ILE A 156 -38.54 18.83 -43.93
C ILE A 156 -38.40 18.56 -45.43
N SER A 157 -37.34 17.85 -45.81
CA SER A 157 -37.10 17.44 -47.20
C SER A 157 -37.44 15.97 -47.39
N VAL A 158 -38.58 15.68 -48.01
CA VAL A 158 -39.02 14.31 -48.30
C VAL A 158 -38.53 13.93 -49.71
N PRO A 159 -37.72 12.85 -49.87
CA PRO A 159 -37.25 12.42 -51.19
C PRO A 159 -38.41 12.24 -52.19
N ARG A 160 -38.22 12.73 -53.42
CA ARG A 160 -39.21 12.73 -54.53
C ARG A 160 -40.48 13.59 -54.31
N VAL A 161 -40.81 14.00 -53.09
CA VAL A 161 -41.95 14.90 -52.78
C VAL A 161 -41.49 16.37 -52.66
N GLY A 162 -40.24 16.60 -52.25
CA GLY A 162 -39.65 17.92 -52.06
C GLY A 162 -39.82 18.43 -50.63
N SER A 163 -39.74 19.75 -50.45
CA SER A 163 -39.86 20.37 -49.14
C SER A 163 -41.31 20.54 -48.68
N ILE A 164 -41.53 20.31 -47.38
CA ILE A 164 -42.82 20.44 -46.70
C ILE A 164 -42.64 21.38 -45.50
N GLN A 165 -43.45 22.43 -45.40
CA GLN A 165 -43.45 23.32 -44.24
C GLN A 165 -44.12 22.61 -43.06
N VAL A 166 -43.42 22.51 -41.92
CA VAL A 166 -43.90 21.82 -40.72
C VAL A 166 -43.70 22.61 -39.44
N ALA A 167 -42.76 23.55 -39.38
CA ALA A 167 -42.65 24.43 -38.21
C ALA A 167 -43.90 25.31 -38.06
N GLY A 168 -44.40 25.42 -36.84
CA GLY A 168 -45.69 26.06 -36.51
C GLY A 168 -46.89 25.12 -36.56
N VAL A 169 -46.74 23.89 -37.06
CA VAL A 169 -47.80 22.87 -37.04
C VAL A 169 -47.78 22.16 -35.68
N ARG A 170 -48.96 21.86 -35.11
CA ARG A 170 -49.05 21.05 -33.89
C ARG A 170 -48.83 19.57 -34.22
N ASN A 171 -48.22 18.82 -33.31
CA ASN A 171 -48.01 17.37 -33.43
C ASN A 171 -49.32 16.61 -33.79
N ALA A 172 -50.47 17.03 -33.27
CA ALA A 172 -51.79 16.49 -33.63
C ALA A 172 -52.14 16.60 -35.13
N ASP A 173 -51.75 17.69 -35.77
CA ASP A 173 -52.12 18.05 -37.15
C ASP A 173 -51.03 17.63 -38.15
N LEU A 174 -49.82 17.35 -37.66
CA LEU A 174 -48.63 17.03 -38.45
C LEU A 174 -48.81 15.86 -39.44
N PRO A 175 -49.44 14.71 -39.08
CA PRO A 175 -49.64 13.61 -40.02
C PRO A 175 -50.45 14.04 -41.25
N ALA A 176 -51.52 14.81 -41.05
CA ALA A 176 -52.40 15.27 -42.14
C ALA A 176 -51.69 16.26 -43.08
N VAL A 177 -50.84 17.14 -42.55
CA VAL A 177 -50.05 18.10 -43.35
C VAL A 177 -49.05 17.35 -44.24
N VAL A 178 -48.36 16.35 -43.71
CA VAL A 178 -47.41 15.53 -44.48
C VAL A 178 -48.16 14.66 -45.50
N GLU A 179 -49.24 13.99 -45.10
CA GLU A 179 -50.05 13.13 -45.96
C GLU A 179 -50.59 13.90 -47.18
N HIS A 180 -51.18 15.07 -46.97
CA HIS A 180 -51.72 15.90 -48.06
C HIS A 180 -50.66 16.22 -49.11
N ARG A 181 -49.41 16.46 -48.70
CA ARG A 181 -48.31 16.81 -49.60
C ARG A 181 -47.70 15.57 -50.29
N VAL A 182 -47.59 14.44 -49.60
CA VAL A 182 -47.16 13.16 -50.21
C VAL A 182 -48.19 12.66 -51.23
N ALA A 183 -49.49 12.82 -50.95
CA ALA A 183 -50.59 12.39 -51.80
C ALA A 183 -50.72 13.15 -53.13
N GLN A 184 -49.96 14.24 -53.31
CA GLN A 184 -49.83 14.94 -54.59
C GLN A 184 -48.89 14.22 -55.58
N VAL A 185 -47.98 13.37 -55.06
CA VAL A 185 -46.96 12.66 -55.86
C VAL A 185 -47.21 11.14 -55.89
N PHE A 186 -47.61 10.55 -54.77
CA PHE A 186 -47.89 9.12 -54.64
C PHE A 186 -49.39 8.84 -54.41
N LYS A 187 -49.86 7.69 -54.89
CA LYS A 187 -51.24 7.18 -54.69
C LYS A 187 -51.18 5.76 -54.13
N ASN A 188 -52.21 5.32 -53.41
CA ASN A 188 -52.28 3.97 -52.81
C ASN A 188 -51.09 3.66 -51.87
N PHE A 189 -50.79 4.59 -50.96
CA PHE A 189 -49.81 4.43 -49.89
C PHE A 189 -50.50 4.58 -48.53
N GLN A 190 -49.84 4.11 -47.48
CA GLN A 190 -50.16 4.39 -46.09
C GLN A 190 -48.96 5.11 -45.45
N LEU A 191 -49.25 5.94 -44.45
CA LEU A 191 -48.29 6.86 -43.83
C LEU A 191 -48.44 6.78 -42.31
N SER A 192 -47.31 6.74 -41.61
CA SER A 192 -47.20 7.07 -40.19
C SER A 192 -46.24 8.23 -40.03
N VAL A 193 -46.61 9.21 -39.20
CA VAL A 193 -45.76 10.35 -38.85
C VAL A 193 -45.74 10.49 -37.34
N SER A 194 -44.55 10.55 -36.76
CA SER A 194 -44.35 10.77 -35.32
C SER A 194 -43.15 11.68 -35.08
N MET A 195 -43.12 12.32 -33.91
CA MET A 195 -41.94 13.07 -33.48
C MET A 195 -40.80 12.11 -33.12
N GLY A 196 -39.58 12.46 -33.54
CA GLY A 196 -38.32 11.84 -33.12
C GLY A 196 -37.69 12.63 -31.97
N GLN A 197 -36.37 12.83 -32.02
CA GLN A 197 -35.68 13.70 -31.07
C GLN A 197 -36.16 15.16 -31.17
N LEU A 198 -36.50 15.77 -30.03
CA LEU A 198 -36.81 17.21 -29.95
C LEU A 198 -35.53 18.04 -29.92
N ARG A 199 -35.61 19.28 -30.41
CA ARG A 199 -34.49 20.21 -30.43
C ARG A 199 -33.91 20.45 -29.03
N GLY A 200 -32.58 20.49 -28.96
CA GLY A 200 -31.86 20.91 -27.77
C GLY A 200 -31.98 22.42 -27.55
N ILE A 201 -32.52 22.82 -26.39
CA ILE A 201 -32.52 24.21 -25.90
C ILE A 201 -31.39 24.39 -24.87
N ARG A 202 -30.82 25.60 -24.80
CA ARG A 202 -29.85 25.98 -23.76
C ARG A 202 -30.54 26.79 -22.67
N VAL A 203 -30.40 26.36 -21.43
CA VAL A 203 -30.95 26.98 -20.22
C VAL A 203 -29.81 27.22 -19.24
N LEU A 204 -29.81 28.36 -18.56
CA LEU A 204 -28.74 28.76 -17.65
C LEU A 204 -29.21 28.59 -16.19
N VAL A 205 -28.59 27.70 -15.41
CA VAL A 205 -28.87 27.53 -13.98
C VAL A 205 -27.86 28.34 -13.16
N THR A 206 -28.33 29.21 -12.27
CA THR A 206 -27.51 30.17 -11.51
C THR A 206 -27.91 30.26 -10.04
N GLY A 207 -27.13 31.00 -9.26
CA GLY A 207 -27.34 31.14 -7.82
C GLY A 207 -26.79 29.92 -7.09
N PHE A 208 -27.41 29.57 -5.97
CA PHE A 208 -26.92 28.53 -5.05
C PHE A 208 -27.33 27.11 -5.46
N ALA A 209 -27.20 26.78 -6.75
CA ALA A 209 -27.31 25.39 -7.24
C ALA A 209 -26.08 24.56 -6.80
N MET A 210 -26.20 23.24 -6.78
CA MET A 210 -25.05 22.32 -6.61
C MET A 210 -24.06 22.48 -7.77
N LYS A 211 -24.56 22.55 -9.00
CA LYS A 211 -23.76 22.80 -10.21
C LYS A 211 -24.37 23.95 -11.02
N PRO A 212 -24.00 25.22 -10.75
CA PRO A 212 -24.41 26.33 -11.60
C PRO A 212 -23.71 26.23 -12.97
N GLY A 213 -24.42 26.50 -14.06
CA GLY A 213 -23.89 26.31 -15.42
C GLY A 213 -24.95 26.36 -16.52
N THR A 214 -24.50 26.23 -17.77
CA THR A 214 -25.41 26.14 -18.93
C THR A 214 -25.71 24.68 -19.24
N TYR A 215 -26.99 24.34 -19.29
CA TYR A 215 -27.49 22.99 -19.55
C TYR A 215 -28.15 22.92 -20.93
N SER A 216 -27.85 21.83 -21.66
CA SER A 216 -28.53 21.49 -22.90
C SER A 216 -29.66 20.51 -22.57
N MET A 217 -30.89 20.90 -22.87
CA MET A 217 -32.12 20.24 -22.42
C MET A 217 -33.09 20.02 -23.59
N SER A 218 -34.07 19.12 -23.43
CA SER A 218 -35.17 18.99 -24.40
C SER A 218 -36.10 20.19 -24.33
N ALA A 219 -36.73 20.56 -25.45
CA ALA A 219 -37.75 21.62 -25.53
C ALA A 219 -39.01 21.38 -24.67
N LEU A 220 -39.18 20.18 -24.09
CA LEU A 220 -40.22 19.84 -23.12
C LEU A 220 -39.76 19.82 -21.64
N SER A 221 -38.53 20.25 -21.36
CA SER A 221 -38.01 20.28 -19.99
C SER A 221 -38.70 21.36 -19.15
N THR A 222 -38.77 21.15 -17.84
CA THR A 222 -39.33 22.13 -16.89
C THR A 222 -38.29 22.68 -15.92
N VAL A 223 -38.69 23.60 -15.03
CA VAL A 223 -37.84 24.10 -13.93
C VAL A 223 -37.31 22.94 -13.09
N VAL A 224 -38.15 21.96 -12.74
CA VAL A 224 -37.71 20.76 -12.00
C VAL A 224 -36.65 19.98 -12.79
N SER A 225 -36.83 19.78 -14.10
CA SER A 225 -35.83 19.10 -14.94
C SER A 225 -34.47 19.81 -14.89
N ALA A 226 -34.46 21.14 -14.95
CA ALA A 226 -33.25 21.95 -14.91
C ALA A 226 -32.54 21.87 -13.55
N LEU A 227 -33.30 21.93 -12.45
CA LEU A 227 -32.78 21.73 -11.10
C LEU A 227 -32.17 20.33 -10.93
N MET A 228 -32.87 19.28 -11.35
CA MET A 228 -32.38 17.89 -11.25
C MET A 228 -31.07 17.71 -12.03
N GLN A 229 -30.95 18.26 -13.24
CA GLN A 229 -29.73 18.18 -14.05
C GLN A 229 -28.57 19.00 -13.45
N ALA A 230 -28.87 20.06 -12.70
CA ALA A 230 -27.91 20.84 -11.92
C ALA A 230 -27.58 20.24 -10.53
N GLY A 231 -28.10 19.05 -10.19
CA GLY A 231 -27.90 18.39 -8.89
C GLY A 231 -28.73 18.99 -7.73
N GLY A 232 -29.69 19.86 -8.02
CA GLY A 232 -30.54 20.56 -7.05
C GLY A 232 -29.93 21.82 -6.45
N PRO A 233 -30.63 22.49 -5.53
CA PRO A 233 -30.05 23.53 -4.68
C PRO A 233 -28.97 22.94 -3.77
N SER A 234 -27.85 23.64 -3.62
CA SER A 234 -26.80 23.28 -2.65
C SER A 234 -27.28 23.54 -1.21
N SER A 235 -26.52 23.14 -0.19
CA SER A 235 -26.86 23.40 1.22
C SER A 235 -27.03 24.90 1.55
N ALA A 236 -26.49 25.80 0.74
CA ALA A 236 -26.69 27.26 0.83
C ALA A 236 -27.86 27.79 -0.03
N GLY A 237 -28.46 26.97 -0.90
CA GLY A 237 -29.52 27.38 -1.82
C GLY A 237 -30.91 26.94 -1.42
N SER A 238 -31.91 27.80 -1.61
CA SER A 238 -33.29 27.56 -1.21
C SER A 238 -33.95 26.47 -2.05
N PHE A 239 -34.74 25.63 -1.37
CA PHE A 239 -35.68 24.70 -2.00
C PHE A 239 -37.04 25.36 -2.29
N ARG A 240 -37.30 26.54 -1.70
CA ARG A 240 -38.60 27.23 -1.73
C ARG A 240 -38.58 28.55 -2.51
N GLN A 241 -37.39 29.01 -2.93
CA GLN A 241 -37.15 30.23 -3.70
C GLN A 241 -36.34 29.92 -4.97
N VAL A 242 -36.98 29.23 -5.92
CA VAL A 242 -36.45 29.08 -7.29
C VAL A 242 -37.21 30.03 -8.21
N GLU A 243 -36.49 30.82 -9.02
CA GLU A 243 -37.08 31.77 -9.98
C GLU A 243 -36.79 31.33 -11.42
N LEU A 244 -37.82 31.29 -12.27
CA LEU A 244 -37.66 31.17 -13.72
C LEU A 244 -37.69 32.56 -14.36
N ARG A 245 -36.61 32.96 -15.04
CA ARG A 245 -36.46 34.30 -15.64
C ARG A 245 -36.23 34.19 -17.14
N ARG A 246 -37.01 34.95 -17.93
CA ARG A 246 -36.93 35.01 -19.39
C ARG A 246 -36.51 36.41 -19.80
N GLY A 247 -35.24 36.55 -20.17
CA GLY A 247 -34.60 37.86 -20.30
C GLY A 247 -34.68 38.66 -19.00
N SER A 248 -35.28 39.84 -19.04
CA SER A 248 -35.52 40.68 -17.85
C SER A 248 -36.79 40.34 -17.06
N THR A 249 -37.66 39.45 -17.57
CA THR A 249 -38.95 39.14 -16.95
C THR A 249 -38.88 37.95 -16.00
N LEU A 250 -39.53 38.04 -14.84
CA LEU A 250 -39.79 36.89 -13.97
C LEU A 250 -41.03 36.15 -14.50
N VAL A 251 -40.85 34.92 -14.97
CA VAL A 251 -41.94 34.07 -15.49
C VAL A 251 -42.76 33.49 -14.35
N GLY A 252 -42.08 33.06 -13.29
CA GLY A 252 -42.73 32.48 -12.11
C GLY A 252 -41.72 32.14 -11.01
N ARG A 253 -42.25 31.86 -9.82
CA ARG A 253 -41.52 31.30 -8.69
C ARG A 253 -41.99 29.87 -8.45
N PHE A 254 -41.05 28.98 -8.17
CA PHE A 254 -41.30 27.58 -7.91
C PHE A 254 -40.83 27.22 -6.50
N ASP A 255 -41.76 26.71 -5.69
CA ASP A 255 -41.48 26.15 -4.37
C ASP A 255 -41.50 24.62 -4.49
N LEU A 256 -40.35 23.97 -4.31
CA LEU A 256 -40.26 22.53 -4.44
C LEU A 256 -40.99 21.79 -3.30
N TYR A 257 -41.28 22.45 -2.18
CA TYR A 257 -42.07 21.83 -1.10
C TYR A 257 -43.51 21.58 -1.53
N ASP A 258 -44.10 22.41 -2.40
CA ASP A 258 -45.44 22.16 -2.94
C ASP A 258 -45.46 20.90 -3.83
N LEU A 259 -44.41 20.64 -4.59
CA LEU A 259 -44.24 19.38 -5.33
C LEU A 259 -44.00 18.19 -4.38
N LEU A 260 -43.08 18.31 -3.43
CA LEU A 260 -42.66 17.18 -2.57
C LEU A 260 -43.70 16.77 -1.53
N LEU A 261 -44.48 17.72 -1.00
CA LEU A 261 -45.47 17.47 0.05
C LEU A 261 -46.89 17.29 -0.49
N ARG A 262 -47.24 17.92 -1.62
CA ARG A 262 -48.61 17.95 -2.17
C ARG A 262 -48.73 17.36 -3.58
N GLY A 263 -47.61 17.10 -4.26
CA GLY A 263 -47.60 16.67 -5.66
C GLY A 263 -47.96 17.78 -6.64
N ASP A 264 -48.00 19.05 -6.21
CA ASP A 264 -48.44 20.15 -7.07
C ASP A 264 -47.36 20.52 -8.09
N ARG A 265 -47.76 20.60 -9.36
CA ARG A 265 -46.92 20.97 -10.51
C ARG A 265 -47.39 22.24 -11.22
N SER A 266 -48.39 22.95 -10.68
CA SER A 266 -48.98 24.15 -11.28
C SER A 266 -47.95 25.25 -11.61
N ALA A 267 -46.91 25.37 -10.79
CA ALA A 267 -45.80 26.32 -10.96
C ALA A 267 -44.57 25.74 -11.71
N ASP A 268 -44.57 24.46 -12.12
CA ASP A 268 -43.45 23.80 -12.81
C ASP A 268 -43.46 24.13 -14.31
N HIS A 269 -43.16 25.38 -14.65
CA HIS A 269 -43.22 25.88 -16.02
C HIS A 269 -42.19 25.24 -16.95
N LEU A 270 -42.55 25.11 -18.24
CA LEU A 270 -41.64 24.73 -19.31
C LEU A 270 -40.54 25.80 -19.51
N VAL A 271 -39.30 25.35 -19.54
CA VAL A 271 -38.14 26.21 -19.84
C VAL A 271 -37.95 26.40 -21.34
N GLN A 272 -37.51 27.58 -21.75
CA GLN A 272 -37.26 27.97 -23.13
C GLN A 272 -35.78 28.30 -23.36
N ALA A 273 -35.37 28.34 -24.64
CA ALA A 273 -33.99 28.67 -25.00
C ALA A 273 -33.62 30.09 -24.54
N GLY A 274 -32.58 30.21 -23.72
CA GLY A 274 -32.14 31.47 -23.12
C GLY A 274 -32.79 31.81 -21.77
N ASP A 275 -33.66 30.95 -21.23
CA ASP A 275 -34.17 31.11 -19.87
C ASP A 275 -33.06 30.91 -18.82
N VAL A 276 -33.21 31.62 -17.70
CA VAL A 276 -32.36 31.50 -16.51
C VAL A 276 -33.19 30.93 -15.37
N VAL A 277 -32.78 29.78 -14.84
CA VAL A 277 -33.29 29.22 -13.59
C VAL A 277 -32.36 29.69 -12.47
N HIS A 278 -32.88 30.49 -11.54
CA HIS A 278 -32.10 31.08 -10.47
C HIS A 278 -32.49 30.49 -9.11
N VAL A 279 -31.53 29.92 -8.40
CA VAL A 279 -31.69 29.36 -7.06
C VAL A 279 -31.29 30.42 -6.03
N GLY A 280 -32.26 30.95 -5.29
CA GLY A 280 -32.03 31.93 -4.24
C GLY A 280 -31.25 31.37 -3.04
N PRO A 281 -30.75 32.22 -2.12
CA PRO A 281 -30.14 31.78 -0.87
C PRO A 281 -31.18 31.08 0.02
N VAL A 282 -30.75 30.09 0.79
CA VAL A 282 -31.61 29.36 1.74
C VAL A 282 -32.19 30.29 2.81
N GLY A 283 -33.50 30.15 3.07
CA GLY A 283 -34.19 30.84 4.14
C GLY A 283 -33.94 30.26 5.54
N PRO A 284 -34.73 30.68 6.55
CA PRO A 284 -34.68 30.15 7.90
C PRO A 284 -34.77 28.62 7.95
N GLN A 285 -33.94 27.98 8.76
CA GLN A 285 -33.88 26.53 8.91
C GLN A 285 -34.33 26.09 10.31
N VAL A 286 -35.11 25.01 10.38
CA VAL A 286 -35.64 24.42 11.62
C VAL A 286 -35.51 22.90 11.55
N ALA A 287 -35.08 22.26 12.63
CA ALA A 287 -34.98 20.80 12.67
C ALA A 287 -36.16 20.17 13.40
N LEU A 288 -36.66 19.04 12.89
CA LEU A 288 -37.58 18.16 13.62
C LEU A 288 -37.01 16.73 13.61
N ILE A 289 -36.70 16.22 14.79
CA ILE A 289 -35.98 14.96 15.02
C ILE A 289 -36.67 14.07 16.07
N GLY A 290 -36.23 12.81 16.18
CA GLY A 290 -36.79 11.84 17.13
C GLY A 290 -37.97 11.07 16.54
N SER A 291 -39.02 10.85 17.33
CA SER A 291 -40.19 10.02 16.97
C SER A 291 -41.17 10.70 15.99
N VAL A 292 -40.71 11.00 14.78
CA VAL A 292 -41.49 11.53 13.65
C VAL A 292 -41.32 10.66 12.42
N ASN A 293 -42.21 10.80 11.42
CA ASN A 293 -42.17 9.97 10.22
C ASN A 293 -41.01 10.34 9.28
N HIS A 294 -40.71 11.63 9.12
CA HIS A 294 -39.55 12.13 8.37
C HIS A 294 -38.70 13.09 9.20
N PRO A 295 -37.69 12.60 9.95
CA PRO A 295 -36.78 13.46 10.71
C PRO A 295 -35.78 14.17 9.78
N ALA A 296 -35.85 15.50 9.72
CA ALA A 296 -35.07 16.31 8.77
C ALA A 296 -34.87 17.76 9.28
N VAL A 297 -34.03 18.51 8.55
CA VAL A 297 -34.02 19.98 8.59
C VAL A 297 -35.00 20.51 7.55
N PHE A 298 -35.83 21.49 7.91
CA PHE A 298 -36.84 22.10 7.03
C PHE A 298 -36.52 23.57 6.83
N GLU A 299 -36.77 24.07 5.62
CA GLU A 299 -36.69 25.49 5.30
C GLU A 299 -38.06 26.12 5.52
N VAL A 300 -38.18 27.03 6.49
CA VAL A 300 -39.46 27.61 6.91
C VAL A 300 -39.67 29.03 6.36
N LYS A 301 -40.91 29.34 5.98
CA LYS A 301 -41.34 30.70 5.61
C LYS A 301 -41.65 31.50 6.89
N PRO A 302 -41.47 32.84 6.88
CA PRO A 302 -41.85 33.68 8.00
C PRO A 302 -43.32 33.48 8.40
N GLY A 303 -43.55 33.08 9.65
CA GLY A 303 -44.89 32.83 10.21
C GLY A 303 -45.36 31.38 10.18
N GLU A 304 -44.59 30.44 9.62
CA GLU A 304 -44.89 28.99 9.76
C GLU A 304 -44.72 28.53 11.23
N LYS A 305 -45.57 27.58 11.63
CA LYS A 305 -45.78 27.16 13.02
C LYS A 305 -45.26 25.75 13.28
N VAL A 306 -45.18 25.36 14.56
CA VAL A 306 -44.88 23.98 14.98
C VAL A 306 -45.79 22.96 14.30
N ALA A 307 -47.09 23.25 14.19
CA ALA A 307 -48.04 22.37 13.51
C ALA A 307 -47.70 22.17 12.03
N ASP A 308 -47.27 23.22 11.33
CA ASP A 308 -46.88 23.14 9.91
C ASP A 308 -45.62 22.29 9.74
N LEU A 309 -44.62 22.46 10.60
CA LEU A 309 -43.40 21.65 10.60
C LEU A 309 -43.67 20.16 10.87
N VAL A 310 -44.56 19.85 11.82
CA VAL A 310 -44.99 18.47 12.07
C VAL A 310 -45.71 17.89 10.85
N ALA A 311 -46.50 18.68 10.13
CA ALA A 311 -47.12 18.26 8.87
C ALA A 311 -46.08 18.04 7.75
N MET A 312 -45.08 18.93 7.62
CA MET A 312 -43.97 18.76 6.67
C MET A 312 -43.15 17.49 6.92
N ALA A 313 -43.00 17.09 8.20
CA ALA A 313 -42.36 15.82 8.59
C ALA A 313 -43.27 14.58 8.44
N GLY A 314 -44.46 14.70 7.83
CA GLY A 314 -45.42 13.61 7.68
C GLY A 314 -46.10 13.19 8.99
N GLY A 315 -46.00 14.00 10.04
CA GLY A 315 -46.55 13.71 11.37
C GLY A 315 -45.63 12.92 12.31
N PHE A 316 -46.15 12.63 13.49
CA PHE A 316 -45.49 11.80 14.50
C PHE A 316 -45.48 10.32 14.11
N SER A 317 -44.44 9.60 14.57
CA SER A 317 -44.44 8.13 14.46
C SER A 317 -45.49 7.51 15.39
N ALA A 318 -45.89 6.27 15.12
CA ALA A 318 -46.93 5.57 15.88
C ALA A 318 -46.61 5.39 17.38
N VAL A 319 -45.33 5.49 17.76
CA VAL A 319 -44.82 5.29 19.13
C VAL A 319 -44.44 6.60 19.83
N ALA A 320 -44.72 7.75 19.21
CA ALA A 320 -44.34 9.06 19.75
C ALA A 320 -45.26 9.50 20.91
N ASP A 321 -44.65 10.07 21.95
CA ASP A 321 -45.37 10.81 22.98
C ASP A 321 -45.66 12.24 22.51
N ARG A 322 -46.88 12.47 22.04
CA ARG A 322 -47.35 13.77 21.53
C ARG A 322 -47.44 14.87 22.61
N SER A 323 -47.36 14.50 23.90
CA SER A 323 -47.29 15.45 25.02
C SER A 323 -45.85 15.87 25.36
N ARG A 324 -44.86 15.24 24.72
CA ARG A 324 -43.43 15.45 24.94
C ARG A 324 -42.72 15.75 23.64
N LEU A 325 -42.85 17.01 23.23
CA LEU A 325 -42.00 17.64 22.23
C LEU A 325 -41.06 18.58 22.98
N SER A 326 -39.76 18.57 22.71
CA SER A 326 -38.84 19.57 23.28
C SER A 326 -38.28 20.50 22.22
N LEU A 327 -38.38 21.80 22.46
CA LEU A 327 -37.74 22.86 21.69
C LEU A 327 -36.42 23.24 22.34
N GLU A 328 -35.36 23.27 21.53
CA GLU A 328 -34.07 23.86 21.83
C GLU A 328 -33.84 25.02 20.85
N ARG A 329 -33.40 26.18 21.35
CA ARG A 329 -33.27 27.43 20.57
C ARG A 329 -31.82 27.87 20.52
N LEU A 330 -31.24 27.93 19.32
CA LEU A 330 -29.83 28.25 19.14
C LEU A 330 -29.43 29.67 19.59
N ASP A 331 -30.38 30.62 19.55
CA ASP A 331 -30.13 32.02 19.96
C ASP A 331 -30.09 32.24 21.49
N ASP A 332 -30.59 31.29 22.30
CA ASP A 332 -30.55 31.41 23.77
C ASP A 332 -29.20 30.93 24.32
N ARG A 333 -28.28 31.87 24.56
CA ARG A 333 -26.93 31.58 25.10
C ARG A 333 -26.91 31.13 26.57
N SER A 334 -28.06 30.85 27.20
CA SER A 334 -28.12 30.29 28.56
C SER A 334 -28.12 28.75 28.54
N SER A 335 -27.34 28.14 29.43
CA SER A 335 -26.95 26.72 29.33
C SER A 335 -28.06 25.67 29.58
N LEU A 336 -29.31 26.08 29.86
CA LEU A 336 -30.42 25.18 30.18
C LEU A 336 -31.79 25.77 29.80
N ARG A 337 -32.16 25.79 28.51
CA ARG A 337 -33.54 26.10 28.06
C ARG A 337 -34.09 25.18 26.98
N ILE A 338 -34.04 23.87 27.26
CA ILE A 338 -34.95 22.90 26.62
C ILE A 338 -36.38 23.21 27.10
N ARG A 339 -37.21 23.83 26.26
CA ARG A 339 -38.63 24.08 26.55
C ARG A 339 -39.44 22.85 26.13
N GLN A 340 -40.13 22.21 27.06
CA GLN A 340 -41.14 21.22 26.71
C GLN A 340 -42.39 21.93 26.13
N LEU A 341 -42.89 21.37 25.04
CA LEU A 341 -44.12 21.76 24.33
C LEU A 341 -45.09 20.58 24.37
N GLY A 342 -46.37 20.86 24.56
CA GLY A 342 -47.46 19.89 24.53
C GLY A 342 -48.40 20.17 23.36
N LEU A 343 -48.55 19.22 22.44
CA LEU A 343 -49.51 19.35 21.34
C LEU A 343 -50.89 18.80 21.75
N PRO A 344 -52.00 19.45 21.32
CA PRO A 344 -52.08 20.50 20.31
C PRO A 344 -51.81 21.93 20.81
N VAL A 345 -51.70 22.17 22.12
CA VAL A 345 -51.72 23.52 22.72
C VAL A 345 -50.62 24.44 22.21
N ASP A 346 -49.36 23.96 22.14
CA ASP A 346 -48.23 24.74 21.62
C ASP A 346 -48.14 24.74 20.07
N GLY A 347 -49.11 24.16 19.35
CA GLY A 347 -49.05 23.95 17.90
C GLY A 347 -49.04 25.25 17.09
N ASP A 348 -49.63 26.32 17.63
CA ASP A 348 -49.68 27.65 17.02
C ASP A 348 -48.41 28.50 17.23
N MET A 349 -47.41 28.00 17.96
CA MET A 349 -46.17 28.73 18.17
C MET A 349 -45.41 28.90 16.85
N ALA A 350 -45.07 30.15 16.50
CA ALA A 350 -44.23 30.47 15.35
C ALA A 350 -42.79 29.97 15.56
N LEU A 351 -42.17 29.48 14.49
CA LEU A 351 -40.81 28.94 14.49
C LEU A 351 -39.78 30.04 14.19
N ALA A 352 -38.60 29.91 14.80
CA ALA A 352 -37.44 30.77 14.57
C ALA A 352 -36.30 30.02 13.86
N ASN A 353 -35.41 30.76 13.20
CA ASN A 353 -34.21 30.18 12.58
C ASN A 353 -33.33 29.53 13.65
N GLY A 354 -32.88 28.28 13.42
CA GLY A 354 -32.07 27.53 14.37
C GLY A 354 -32.85 26.80 15.45
N ASP A 355 -34.19 26.80 15.42
CA ASP A 355 -35.02 25.97 16.29
C ASP A 355 -34.75 24.48 16.03
N VAL A 356 -34.56 23.69 17.10
CA VAL A 356 -34.43 22.23 17.04
C VAL A 356 -35.53 21.60 17.90
N LEU A 357 -36.43 20.86 17.27
CA LEU A 357 -37.55 20.19 17.91
C LEU A 357 -37.30 18.68 17.98
N ARG A 358 -37.40 18.08 19.17
CA ARG A 358 -37.27 16.63 19.39
C ARG A 358 -38.56 16.02 19.91
N ALA A 359 -39.12 15.08 19.16
CA ALA A 359 -40.24 14.25 19.58
C ALA A 359 -39.73 13.03 20.36
N PHE A 360 -40.26 12.78 21.56
CA PHE A 360 -39.87 11.61 22.37
C PHE A 360 -40.72 10.38 22.05
N SER A 361 -40.14 9.21 22.28
CA SER A 361 -40.80 7.91 22.22
C SER A 361 -41.51 7.60 23.54
N ALA A 362 -42.74 7.10 23.47
CA ALA A 362 -43.49 6.63 24.63
C ALA A 362 -42.93 5.30 25.20
N ILE A 363 -42.11 4.58 24.43
CA ILE A 363 -41.53 3.28 24.82
C ILE A 363 -40.26 3.49 25.67
N ASP A 364 -39.42 4.47 25.30
CA ASP A 364 -38.15 4.76 25.98
C ASP A 364 -38.32 5.55 27.30
N ALA A 365 -39.56 5.91 27.66
CA ALA A 365 -39.88 6.90 28.68
C ALA A 365 -40.27 6.33 30.07
N ASN A 366 -40.17 5.01 30.30
CA ASN A 366 -40.81 4.37 31.45
C ASN A 366 -39.95 4.27 32.73
N GLN A 367 -40.20 5.23 33.63
CA GLN A 367 -39.99 5.18 35.10
C GLN A 367 -38.55 5.06 35.65
N PRO A 368 -38.28 5.55 36.88
CA PRO A 368 -37.03 5.26 37.58
C PRO A 368 -36.83 3.75 37.78
N VAL A 369 -35.60 3.25 37.60
CA VAL A 369 -35.25 1.82 37.69
C VAL A 369 -35.75 1.16 38.99
N GLN A 370 -35.84 1.90 40.09
CA GLN A 370 -36.35 1.42 41.39
C GLN A 370 -37.87 1.13 41.43
N ARG A 371 -38.66 1.63 40.48
CA ARG A 371 -40.13 1.39 40.39
C ARG A 371 -40.53 0.46 39.24
N GLN A 372 -39.59 0.08 38.39
CA GLN A 372 -39.81 -0.92 37.36
C GLN A 372 -39.85 -2.32 37.98
N ASN A 373 -40.84 -3.13 37.57
CA ASN A 373 -40.88 -4.56 37.84
C ASN A 373 -39.59 -5.24 37.38
N LYS A 374 -39.19 -6.34 38.05
CA LYS A 374 -37.95 -7.06 37.77
C LYS A 374 -38.25 -8.34 37.00
N ARG A 375 -37.75 -8.48 35.78
CA ARG A 375 -37.72 -9.76 35.08
C ARG A 375 -36.47 -10.52 35.51
N VAL A 376 -36.67 -11.67 36.14
CA VAL A 376 -35.60 -12.56 36.60
C VAL A 376 -35.79 -13.96 36.03
N VAL A 377 -34.69 -14.69 35.83
CA VAL A 377 -34.70 -16.04 35.26
C VAL A 377 -34.29 -17.04 36.33
N ILE A 378 -35.11 -18.08 36.55
CA ILE A 378 -34.91 -19.06 37.62
C ILE A 378 -34.81 -20.44 37.01
N GLU A 379 -33.69 -21.12 37.20
CA GLU A 379 -33.33 -22.36 36.51
C GLU A 379 -32.78 -23.42 37.49
N GLY A 380 -32.86 -24.70 37.10
CA GLY A 380 -32.38 -25.83 37.90
C GLY A 380 -33.44 -26.38 38.85
N GLU A 381 -33.01 -26.76 40.06
CA GLU A 381 -33.77 -27.48 41.09
C GLU A 381 -34.79 -26.62 41.85
N VAL A 382 -35.72 -26.05 41.10
CA VAL A 382 -36.93 -25.36 41.57
C VAL A 382 -38.18 -26.09 41.07
N LEU A 383 -39.31 -25.97 41.77
CA LEU A 383 -40.55 -26.65 41.36
C LEU A 383 -41.11 -26.14 40.03
N ARG A 384 -40.81 -24.90 39.64
CA ARG A 384 -41.21 -24.29 38.35
C ARG A 384 -40.09 -23.40 37.79
N PRO A 385 -39.13 -23.94 37.01
CA PRO A 385 -38.14 -23.11 36.32
C PRO A 385 -38.80 -22.24 35.23
N GLY A 386 -38.29 -21.03 35.01
CA GLY A 386 -38.83 -20.09 34.03
C GLY A 386 -38.44 -18.63 34.28
N GLU A 387 -38.99 -17.72 33.45
CA GLU A 387 -38.88 -16.27 33.65
C GLU A 387 -40.04 -15.76 34.53
N TYR A 388 -39.71 -14.89 35.48
CA TYR A 388 -40.67 -14.31 36.44
C TYR A 388 -40.58 -12.78 36.40
N VAL A 389 -41.73 -12.11 36.41
CA VAL A 389 -41.83 -10.66 36.53
C VAL A 389 -42.30 -10.34 37.95
N LEU A 390 -41.37 -9.86 38.78
CA LEU A 390 -41.57 -9.59 40.19
C LEU A 390 -41.84 -8.09 40.46
N PRO A 391 -42.54 -7.75 41.55
CA PRO A 391 -42.70 -6.37 41.99
C PRO A 391 -41.35 -5.65 42.23
N PRO A 392 -41.35 -4.31 42.27
CA PRO A 392 -40.17 -3.57 42.69
C PRO A 392 -39.75 -3.92 44.12
N ALA A 393 -38.43 -3.97 44.36
CA ALA A 393 -37.79 -4.32 45.64
C ALA A 393 -37.92 -5.79 46.11
N SER A 394 -38.41 -6.72 45.27
CA SER A 394 -38.36 -8.16 45.60
C SER A 394 -36.95 -8.72 45.77
N SER A 395 -36.81 -9.77 46.59
CA SER A 395 -35.53 -10.44 46.89
C SER A 395 -35.43 -11.85 46.27
N ILE A 396 -34.23 -12.46 46.36
CA ILE A 396 -34.00 -13.85 45.94
C ILE A 396 -35.01 -14.82 46.59
N ALA A 397 -35.43 -14.57 47.84
CA ALA A 397 -36.42 -15.40 48.52
C ALA A 397 -37.80 -15.33 47.81
N ASP A 398 -38.26 -14.13 47.45
CA ASP A 398 -39.51 -13.93 46.70
C ASP A 398 -39.49 -14.63 45.34
N ALA A 399 -38.34 -14.58 44.64
CA ALA A 399 -38.15 -15.24 43.36
C ALA A 399 -38.29 -16.77 43.49
N ILE A 400 -37.59 -17.37 44.46
CA ILE A 400 -37.67 -18.81 44.71
C ILE A 400 -39.08 -19.22 45.16
N GLN A 401 -39.76 -18.39 45.95
CA GLN A 401 -41.16 -18.62 46.33
C GLN A 401 -42.11 -18.53 45.12
N ALA A 402 -41.89 -17.59 44.19
CA ALA A 402 -42.65 -17.50 42.94
C ALA A 402 -42.45 -18.73 42.04
N ALA A 403 -41.23 -19.30 42.01
CA ALA A 403 -40.92 -20.59 41.40
C ALA A 403 -41.51 -21.81 42.15
N GLY A 404 -42.26 -21.59 43.24
CA GLY A 404 -42.91 -22.61 44.04
C GLY A 404 -42.04 -23.19 45.16
N GLY A 405 -40.77 -22.78 45.28
CA GLY A 405 -39.79 -23.32 46.21
C GLY A 405 -38.75 -24.22 45.54
N LEU A 406 -37.73 -24.58 46.32
CA LEU A 406 -36.65 -25.50 45.94
C LEU A 406 -37.14 -26.97 45.96
N THR A 407 -36.56 -27.82 45.11
CA THR A 407 -36.77 -29.28 45.21
C THR A 407 -35.93 -29.88 46.35
N SER A 408 -36.21 -31.14 46.72
CA SER A 408 -35.37 -31.88 47.68
C SER A 408 -33.98 -32.25 47.16
N ALA A 409 -33.70 -32.07 45.86
CA ALA A 409 -32.39 -32.34 45.25
C ALA A 409 -31.52 -31.08 45.11
N ALA A 410 -32.09 -29.90 45.39
CA ALA A 410 -31.43 -28.60 45.27
C ALA A 410 -30.16 -28.49 46.11
N PHE A 411 -29.08 -27.98 45.50
CA PHE A 411 -27.80 -27.74 46.16
C PHE A 411 -27.53 -26.26 46.29
N ILE A 412 -28.02 -25.71 47.40
CA ILE A 412 -28.02 -24.27 47.69
C ILE A 412 -26.61 -23.68 47.67
N PHE A 413 -25.60 -24.39 48.20
CA PHE A 413 -24.20 -23.99 48.13
C PHE A 413 -23.69 -23.84 46.67
N GLY A 414 -24.14 -24.71 45.76
CA GLY A 414 -23.76 -24.65 44.35
C GLY A 414 -24.48 -23.57 43.52
N THR A 415 -25.39 -22.78 44.13
CA THR A 415 -26.22 -21.81 43.40
C THR A 415 -25.37 -20.78 42.66
N GLU A 416 -25.58 -20.69 41.35
CA GLU A 416 -24.98 -19.65 40.51
C GLU A 416 -25.95 -18.47 40.38
N PHE A 417 -25.52 -17.31 40.87
CA PHE A 417 -26.24 -16.06 40.74
C PHE A 417 -25.46 -15.12 39.80
N THR A 418 -26.09 -14.66 38.72
CA THR A 418 -25.47 -13.75 37.74
C THR A 418 -26.31 -12.48 37.57
N ARG A 419 -25.62 -11.34 37.50
CA ARG A 419 -26.22 -10.00 37.51
C ARG A 419 -25.59 -9.08 36.47
N GLU A 420 -26.42 -8.37 35.71
CA GLU A 420 -25.98 -7.52 34.60
C GLU A 420 -25.18 -6.28 35.05
N SER A 421 -25.52 -5.65 36.18
CA SER A 421 -24.74 -4.52 36.73
C SER A 421 -23.35 -4.97 37.21
N VAL A 422 -23.27 -6.14 37.84
CA VAL A 422 -22.01 -6.78 38.25
C VAL A 422 -21.19 -7.14 37.01
N ARG A 423 -21.81 -7.67 35.95
CA ARG A 423 -21.15 -7.92 34.66
C ARG A 423 -20.54 -6.65 34.06
N LYS A 424 -21.27 -5.53 34.07
CA LYS A 424 -20.78 -4.22 33.60
C LYS A 424 -19.61 -3.71 34.45
N ASN A 425 -19.70 -3.81 35.78
CA ASN A 425 -18.62 -3.41 36.68
C ASN A 425 -17.37 -4.30 36.53
N GLN A 426 -17.55 -5.62 36.42
CA GLN A 426 -16.49 -6.57 36.12
C GLN A 426 -15.83 -6.25 34.77
N LEU A 427 -16.60 -5.96 33.72
CA LEU A 427 -16.07 -5.57 32.41
C LEU A 427 -15.29 -4.25 32.48
N ALA A 428 -15.82 -3.20 33.12
CA ALA A 428 -15.13 -1.92 33.25
C ALA A 428 -13.83 -2.03 34.06
N ASN A 429 -13.82 -2.87 35.11
CA ASN A 429 -12.62 -3.18 35.88
C ASN A 429 -11.62 -4.04 35.09
N TYR A 430 -12.11 -5.01 34.31
CA TYR A 430 -11.29 -5.86 33.45
C TYR A 430 -10.62 -5.04 32.35
N GLU A 431 -11.36 -4.19 31.65
CA GLU A 431 -10.79 -3.24 30.69
C GLU A 431 -9.80 -2.27 31.34
N ARG A 432 -10.03 -1.84 32.59
CA ARG A 432 -9.05 -1.01 33.31
C ARG A 432 -7.76 -1.79 33.53
N ALA A 433 -7.85 -3.01 34.06
CA ALA A 433 -6.70 -3.89 34.23
C ALA A 433 -5.98 -4.20 32.90
N LEU A 434 -6.72 -4.39 31.80
CA LEU A 434 -6.13 -4.56 30.46
C LEU A 434 -5.42 -3.30 29.97
N ARG A 435 -5.97 -2.10 30.20
CA ARG A 435 -5.31 -0.82 29.87
C ARG A 435 -4.09 -0.57 30.74
N ASP A 436 -4.15 -0.90 32.02
CA ASP A 436 -3.03 -0.76 32.95
C ASP A 436 -1.88 -1.71 32.56
N LEU A 437 -2.21 -2.96 32.23
CA LEU A 437 -1.29 -3.98 31.71
C LEU A 437 -0.73 -3.59 30.33
N GLU A 438 -1.54 -3.07 29.42
CA GLU A 438 -1.10 -2.53 28.12
C GLU A 438 -0.16 -1.32 28.31
N THR A 439 -0.43 -0.47 29.30
CA THR A 439 0.42 0.67 29.69
C THR A 439 1.74 0.20 30.32
N GLU A 440 1.71 -0.82 31.16
CA GLU A 440 2.90 -1.43 31.77
C GLU A 440 3.77 -2.09 30.71
N PHE A 441 3.20 -2.89 29.80
CA PHE A 441 3.92 -3.43 28.65
C PHE A 441 4.50 -2.33 27.76
N THR A 442 3.72 -1.30 27.43
CA THR A 442 4.19 -0.17 26.61
C THR A 442 5.35 0.56 27.29
N ARG A 443 5.27 0.81 28.61
CA ARG A 443 6.37 1.40 29.39
C ARG A 443 7.60 0.51 29.41
N ALA A 444 7.46 -0.79 29.65
CA ALA A 444 8.55 -1.75 29.64
C ALA A 444 9.28 -1.80 28.29
N THR A 445 8.54 -1.69 27.17
CA THR A 445 9.12 -1.54 25.82
C THR A 445 9.71 -0.16 25.54
N ALA A 446 9.17 0.91 26.13
CA ALA A 446 9.62 2.29 25.89
C ALA A 446 10.86 2.69 26.72
N THR A 447 11.11 2.04 27.86
CA THR A 447 12.32 2.29 28.67
C THR A 447 13.60 1.72 28.06
N ARG A 448 13.50 0.82 27.06
CA ARG A 448 14.64 0.38 26.25
C ARG A 448 14.79 1.31 25.05
N ARG A 449 15.50 2.42 25.24
CA ARG A 449 15.97 3.25 24.13
C ARG A 449 17.19 2.59 23.51
N THR A 450 17.06 2.13 22.27
CA THR A 450 18.20 1.72 21.46
C THR A 450 18.05 2.24 20.03
N SER A 451 19.19 2.35 19.36
CA SER A 451 19.37 3.01 18.05
C SER A 451 19.27 2.05 16.85
N ASN A 452 19.03 0.75 17.09
CA ASN A 452 19.30 -0.30 16.12
C ASN A 452 18.01 -0.98 15.63
N THR A 453 17.95 -1.27 14.34
CA THR A 453 16.78 -1.82 13.62
C THR A 453 16.41 -3.26 14.02
N GLU A 454 17.38 -4.05 14.49
CA GLU A 454 17.18 -5.45 14.90
C GLU A 454 16.37 -5.57 16.19
N GLU A 455 16.64 -4.72 17.18
CA GLU A 455 15.87 -4.66 18.41
C GLU A 455 14.43 -4.19 18.15
N ALA A 456 14.20 -3.36 17.12
CA ALA A 456 12.85 -3.05 16.67
C ALA A 456 12.12 -4.28 16.12
N ALA A 457 12.79 -5.22 15.46
CA ALA A 457 12.19 -6.48 14.98
C ALA A 457 11.95 -7.50 16.11
N ALA A 458 12.87 -7.62 17.07
CA ALA A 458 12.66 -8.43 18.28
C ALA A 458 11.54 -7.84 19.16
N GLN A 459 11.48 -6.51 19.27
CA GLN A 459 10.41 -5.78 19.94
C GLN A 459 9.08 -5.90 19.19
N ALA A 460 9.07 -6.00 17.85
CA ALA A 460 7.89 -6.29 17.05
C ALA A 460 7.40 -7.74 17.20
N ALA A 461 8.29 -8.72 17.35
CA ALA A 461 7.91 -10.10 17.64
C ALA A 461 7.37 -10.26 19.07
N SER A 462 8.01 -9.59 20.04
CA SER A 462 7.54 -9.52 21.43
C SER A 462 6.20 -8.80 21.53
N SER A 463 6.03 -7.66 20.85
CA SER A 463 4.76 -6.92 20.81
C SER A 463 3.66 -7.67 20.06
N ALA A 464 3.98 -8.48 19.04
CA ALA A 464 3.02 -9.38 18.41
C ALA A 464 2.60 -10.53 19.34
N ALA A 465 3.50 -11.05 20.19
CA ALA A 465 3.17 -12.06 21.19
C ALA A 465 2.32 -11.48 22.32
N THR A 466 2.66 -10.31 22.86
CA THR A 466 1.83 -9.62 23.87
C THR A 466 0.49 -9.15 23.28
N ALA A 467 0.44 -8.72 22.01
CA ALA A 467 -0.81 -8.39 21.33
C ALA A 467 -1.72 -9.61 21.15
N ARG A 468 -1.18 -10.80 20.86
CA ARG A 468 -1.95 -12.06 20.82
C ARG A 468 -2.48 -12.46 22.20
N LEU A 469 -1.65 -12.33 23.25
CA LEU A 469 -2.09 -12.56 24.63
C LEU A 469 -3.20 -11.56 25.01
N LEU A 470 -3.00 -10.28 24.72
CA LEU A 470 -3.97 -9.21 24.99
C LEU A 470 -5.27 -9.39 24.19
N ALA A 471 -5.21 -9.90 22.96
CA ALA A 471 -6.39 -10.29 22.18
C ALA A 471 -7.11 -11.50 22.78
N SER A 472 -6.38 -12.50 23.26
CA SER A 472 -6.94 -13.68 23.95
C SER A 472 -7.62 -13.29 25.26
N LEU A 473 -7.01 -12.38 26.02
CA LEU A 473 -7.60 -11.78 27.22
C LEU A 473 -8.85 -10.96 26.87
N ARG A 474 -8.78 -10.05 25.88
CA ARG A 474 -9.94 -9.28 25.38
C ARG A 474 -11.11 -10.15 24.89
N ALA A 475 -10.87 -11.42 24.54
CA ALA A 475 -11.92 -12.37 24.16
C ALA A 475 -12.67 -12.97 25.38
N VAL A 476 -12.09 -12.94 26.58
CA VAL A 476 -12.75 -13.41 27.81
C VAL A 476 -13.86 -12.44 28.19
N ARG A 477 -15.09 -12.96 28.31
CA ARG A 477 -16.26 -12.18 28.72
C ARG A 477 -16.59 -12.45 30.18
N PRO A 478 -16.61 -11.44 31.07
CA PRO A 478 -17.14 -11.60 32.42
C PRO A 478 -18.58 -12.08 32.39
N THR A 479 -18.92 -13.04 33.26
CA THR A 479 -20.26 -13.64 33.36
C THR A 479 -21.21 -12.84 34.23
N GLY A 480 -20.71 -11.89 35.04
CA GLY A 480 -21.52 -11.20 36.04
C GLY A 480 -21.84 -12.06 37.27
N ARG A 481 -21.14 -13.20 37.44
CA ARG A 481 -21.34 -14.10 38.59
C ARG A 481 -21.01 -13.40 39.91
N VAL A 482 -21.90 -13.56 40.87
CA VAL A 482 -21.79 -13.11 42.26
C VAL A 482 -21.62 -14.35 43.13
N VAL A 483 -20.54 -14.42 43.90
CA VAL A 483 -20.30 -15.55 44.81
C VAL A 483 -21.11 -15.34 46.08
N LEU A 484 -22.16 -16.14 46.25
CA LEU A 484 -22.93 -16.19 47.49
C LEU A 484 -22.06 -16.88 48.56
N GLN A 485 -21.70 -16.15 49.62
CA GLN A 485 -20.82 -16.64 50.69
C GLN A 485 -21.57 -17.56 51.67
N LEU A 486 -22.08 -18.67 51.15
CA LEU A 486 -22.91 -19.63 51.86
C LEU A 486 -22.07 -20.77 52.45
N PRO A 487 -22.38 -21.27 53.65
CA PRO A 487 -21.85 -22.54 54.15
C PRO A 487 -22.33 -23.73 53.30
N PRO A 488 -21.56 -24.83 53.18
CA PRO A 488 -21.98 -26.04 52.45
C PRO A 488 -23.25 -26.70 52.98
N GLU A 489 -23.61 -26.46 54.24
CA GLU A 489 -24.80 -26.97 54.92
C GLU A 489 -26.01 -26.00 54.88
N SER A 490 -25.89 -24.89 54.16
CA SER A 490 -26.97 -23.89 54.04
C SER A 490 -28.27 -24.51 53.48
N ARG A 491 -29.39 -24.15 54.12
CA ARG A 491 -30.75 -24.59 53.75
C ARG A 491 -31.61 -23.50 53.12
N GLU A 492 -31.12 -22.27 53.11
CA GLU A 492 -31.79 -21.08 52.61
C GLU A 492 -30.79 -20.21 51.85
N LEU A 493 -31.29 -19.47 50.84
CA LEU A 493 -30.52 -18.48 50.09
C LEU A 493 -30.49 -17.14 50.84
N PRO A 494 -29.48 -16.29 50.62
CA PRO A 494 -29.36 -15.03 51.35
C PRO A 494 -30.42 -14.04 50.87
N ASP A 495 -30.95 -13.22 51.79
CA ASP A 495 -31.92 -12.17 51.46
C ASP A 495 -31.21 -11.01 50.73
N LEU A 496 -31.22 -11.08 49.40
CA LEU A 496 -30.58 -10.12 48.50
C LEU A 496 -31.62 -9.56 47.53
N ALA A 497 -31.76 -8.24 47.49
CA ALA A 497 -32.66 -7.54 46.58
C ALA A 497 -32.27 -7.76 45.10
N LEU A 498 -33.26 -7.98 44.24
CA LEU A 498 -33.08 -8.32 42.83
C LEU A 498 -33.01 -7.10 41.90
N GLU A 499 -32.25 -7.25 40.82
CA GLU A 499 -32.14 -6.32 39.70
C GLU A 499 -32.81 -6.91 38.43
N ASP A 500 -33.07 -6.06 37.43
CA ASP A 500 -33.67 -6.53 36.19
C ASP A 500 -32.63 -7.29 35.35
N GLY A 501 -33.01 -8.48 34.87
CA GLY A 501 -32.11 -9.40 34.17
C GLY A 501 -31.24 -10.27 35.09
N ASP A 502 -31.49 -10.29 36.41
CA ASP A 502 -30.85 -11.26 37.30
C ASP A 502 -31.24 -12.70 36.93
N ARG A 503 -30.26 -13.61 36.98
CA ARG A 503 -30.48 -15.05 36.78
C ARG A 503 -29.97 -15.85 37.99
N ILE A 504 -30.80 -16.78 38.45
CA ILE A 504 -30.52 -17.71 39.55
C ILE A 504 -30.59 -19.13 38.98
N HIS A 505 -29.48 -19.86 39.04
CA HIS A 505 -29.43 -21.27 38.67
C HIS A 505 -29.05 -22.12 39.90
N VAL A 506 -29.98 -22.95 40.36
CA VAL A 506 -29.77 -23.85 41.52
C VAL A 506 -29.46 -25.26 41.01
N PRO A 507 -28.20 -25.73 41.04
CA PRO A 507 -27.88 -27.06 40.53
C PRO A 507 -28.39 -28.17 41.48
N PRO A 508 -28.53 -29.41 40.99
CA PRO A 508 -28.69 -30.57 41.85
C PRO A 508 -27.42 -30.87 42.65
N ARG A 509 -27.58 -31.57 43.77
CA ARG A 509 -26.45 -31.97 44.62
C ARG A 509 -25.54 -32.96 43.90
N ALA A 510 -24.39 -32.47 43.46
CA ALA A 510 -23.35 -33.27 42.83
C ALA A 510 -22.95 -34.45 43.72
N THR A 511 -22.79 -35.63 43.12
CA THR A 511 -22.32 -36.85 43.79
C THR A 511 -20.86 -37.15 43.46
N THR A 512 -20.13 -36.21 42.85
CA THR A 512 -18.76 -36.40 42.35
C THR A 512 -17.85 -35.22 42.68
N ILE A 513 -16.54 -35.49 42.62
CA ILE A 513 -15.45 -34.51 42.65
C ILE A 513 -14.64 -34.69 41.37
N GLY A 514 -14.30 -33.60 40.69
CA GLY A 514 -13.37 -33.60 39.56
C GLY A 514 -11.91 -33.55 40.01
N VAL A 515 -11.04 -34.31 39.38
CA VAL A 515 -9.57 -34.20 39.51
C VAL A 515 -8.98 -34.07 38.10
N PHE A 516 -8.34 -32.94 37.81
CA PHE A 516 -7.83 -32.61 36.47
C PHE A 516 -6.43 -32.00 36.50
N GLY A 517 -5.78 -31.96 35.35
CA GLY A 517 -4.42 -31.46 35.17
C GLY A 517 -3.38 -32.59 35.17
N SER A 518 -2.18 -32.31 35.69
CA SER A 518 -1.03 -33.23 35.71
C SER A 518 -1.16 -34.33 36.76
N VAL A 519 -2.15 -35.20 36.58
CA VAL A 519 -2.41 -36.41 37.39
C VAL A 519 -2.46 -37.66 36.50
N PHE A 520 -2.15 -38.83 37.06
CA PHE A 520 -2.07 -40.07 36.26
C PHE A 520 -3.41 -40.49 35.62
N ASN A 521 -4.53 -40.24 36.28
CA ASN A 521 -5.87 -40.54 35.78
C ASN A 521 -6.84 -39.39 36.09
N GLY A 522 -6.86 -38.36 35.24
CA GLY A 522 -7.80 -37.25 35.35
C GLY A 522 -9.25 -37.71 35.09
N GLY A 523 -10.19 -37.31 35.94
CA GLY A 523 -11.58 -37.77 35.85
C GLY A 523 -12.47 -37.31 37.01
N SER A 524 -13.70 -37.79 37.02
CA SER A 524 -14.67 -37.53 38.09
C SER A 524 -14.81 -38.74 39.01
N TYR A 525 -14.60 -38.53 40.31
CA TYR A 525 -14.60 -39.55 41.35
C TYR A 525 -15.84 -39.42 42.23
N LEU A 526 -16.40 -40.55 42.70
CA LEU A 526 -17.58 -40.55 43.56
C LEU A 526 -17.29 -39.87 44.90
N PHE A 527 -18.08 -38.86 45.25
CA PHE A 527 -18.00 -38.18 46.53
C PHE A 527 -18.35 -39.12 47.68
N THR A 528 -17.41 -39.28 48.61
CA THR A 528 -17.60 -39.95 49.91
C THR A 528 -17.29 -38.94 51.01
N GLY A 529 -18.24 -38.75 51.93
CA GLY A 529 -18.08 -37.82 53.05
C GLY A 529 -16.90 -38.20 53.95
N GLY A 530 -16.18 -37.19 54.46
CA GLY A 530 -15.02 -37.37 55.36
C GLY A 530 -13.68 -37.60 54.66
N ARG A 531 -13.62 -37.59 53.32
CA ARG A 531 -12.35 -37.62 52.57
C ARG A 531 -11.79 -36.22 52.33
N ASP A 532 -10.47 -36.10 52.36
CA ASP A 532 -9.71 -34.91 52.01
C ASP A 532 -9.29 -34.92 50.53
N ILE A 533 -8.73 -33.79 50.07
CA ILE A 533 -8.27 -33.61 48.69
C ILE A 533 -7.10 -34.55 48.33
N ASP A 534 -6.21 -34.86 49.27
CA ASP A 534 -5.13 -35.83 49.09
C ASP A 534 -5.64 -37.23 48.73
N GLN A 535 -6.69 -37.70 49.42
CA GLN A 535 -7.30 -39.00 49.12
C GLN A 535 -7.90 -39.06 47.71
N TYR A 536 -8.50 -37.97 47.20
CA TYR A 536 -8.97 -37.92 45.81
C TYR A 536 -7.82 -37.84 44.79
N LEU A 537 -6.73 -37.14 45.11
CA LEU A 537 -5.52 -37.15 44.29
C LEU A 537 -4.91 -38.55 44.20
N ARG A 538 -4.84 -39.30 45.31
CA ARG A 538 -4.38 -40.70 45.31
C ARG A 538 -5.30 -41.62 44.50
N LEU A 539 -6.62 -41.40 44.52
CA LEU A 539 -7.56 -42.13 43.65
C LEU A 539 -7.32 -41.82 42.15
N ALA A 540 -6.85 -40.62 41.83
CA ALA A 540 -6.36 -40.24 40.49
C ALA A 540 -4.94 -40.71 40.16
N GLY A 541 -4.34 -41.59 41.00
CA GLY A 541 -2.99 -42.12 40.84
C GLY A 541 -1.88 -41.15 41.29
N GLY A 542 -2.23 -39.99 41.84
CA GLY A 542 -1.32 -38.93 42.27
C GLY A 542 -0.90 -37.96 41.15
N PRO A 543 -0.15 -36.91 41.49
CA PRO A 543 0.47 -36.01 40.53
C PRO A 543 1.51 -36.74 39.66
N THR A 544 1.66 -36.32 38.40
CA THR A 544 2.69 -36.87 37.50
C THR A 544 4.06 -36.23 37.76
N THR A 545 5.13 -36.80 37.18
CA THR A 545 6.51 -36.32 37.37
C THR A 545 6.79 -34.91 36.83
N GLY A 546 5.83 -34.29 36.13
CA GLY A 546 5.87 -32.90 35.67
C GLY A 546 4.74 -32.06 36.27
N ALA A 547 4.29 -32.34 37.49
CA ALA A 547 3.20 -31.62 38.15
C ALA A 547 3.73 -30.58 39.16
N ASP A 548 3.24 -29.34 39.09
CA ASP A 548 3.50 -28.32 40.12
C ASP A 548 2.50 -28.46 41.27
N GLU A 549 2.81 -29.39 42.17
CA GLU A 549 2.06 -29.62 43.41
C GLU A 549 1.94 -28.36 44.29
N ARG A 550 2.85 -27.37 44.18
CA ARG A 550 2.80 -26.15 45.00
C ARG A 550 1.82 -25.11 44.47
N SER A 551 1.39 -25.24 43.23
CA SER A 551 0.42 -24.35 42.58
C SER A 551 -0.95 -24.99 42.39
N MET A 552 -1.20 -26.16 42.99
CA MET A 552 -2.52 -26.79 43.01
C MET A 552 -3.58 -25.87 43.63
N PHE A 553 -4.80 -25.95 43.11
CA PHE A 553 -5.96 -25.23 43.64
C PHE A 553 -7.24 -26.06 43.48
N VAL A 554 -8.25 -25.74 44.29
CA VAL A 554 -9.58 -26.35 44.23
C VAL A 554 -10.61 -25.27 43.96
N ILE A 555 -11.44 -25.51 42.95
CA ILE A 555 -12.65 -24.72 42.67
C ILE A 555 -13.81 -25.42 43.40
N ARG A 556 -14.42 -24.74 44.36
CA ARG A 556 -15.61 -25.22 45.09
C ARG A 556 -16.84 -25.09 44.21
N ALA A 557 -17.90 -25.87 44.50
CA ALA A 557 -19.15 -25.82 43.74
C ALA A 557 -19.81 -24.41 43.68
N ASN A 558 -19.65 -23.59 44.72
CA ASN A 558 -20.11 -22.19 44.73
C ASN A 558 -19.31 -21.25 43.79
N GLY A 559 -18.20 -21.72 43.21
CA GLY A 559 -17.30 -20.96 42.33
C GLY A 559 -16.16 -20.23 43.03
N SER A 560 -16.00 -20.40 44.35
CA SER A 560 -14.83 -19.91 45.08
C SER A 560 -13.59 -20.79 44.82
N VAL A 561 -12.40 -20.21 44.91
CA VAL A 561 -11.13 -20.90 44.64
C VAL A 561 -10.24 -20.88 45.88
N VAL A 562 -9.71 -22.03 46.26
CA VAL A 562 -8.80 -22.22 47.40
C VAL A 562 -7.45 -22.73 46.87
N SER A 563 -6.34 -22.09 47.24
CA SER A 563 -5.01 -22.38 46.66
C SER A 563 -3.98 -22.81 47.71
N ALA A 564 -3.04 -23.68 47.31
CA ALA A 564 -1.99 -24.17 48.21
C ALA A 564 -1.01 -23.07 48.68
N ARG A 565 -0.92 -21.94 47.96
CA ARG A 565 -0.04 -20.81 48.30
C ARG A 565 -0.57 -19.91 49.42
N GLN A 566 -1.81 -20.10 49.90
CA GLN A 566 -2.38 -19.28 50.98
C GLN A 566 -2.02 -19.77 52.40
N SER A 567 -1.61 -21.02 52.58
CA SER A 567 -1.33 -21.60 53.91
C SER A 567 0.15 -21.44 54.34
N THR A 568 0.65 -20.20 54.39
CA THR A 568 2.06 -19.91 54.71
C THR A 568 2.23 -19.57 56.19
N GLY A 569 2.06 -20.58 57.07
CA GLY A 569 2.22 -20.44 58.52
C GLY A 569 3.22 -21.44 59.09
N TRP A 570 4.29 -20.95 59.73
CA TRP A 570 5.45 -21.72 60.24
C TRP A 570 5.18 -22.89 61.21
N PHE A 571 3.93 -23.08 61.66
CA PHE A 571 3.54 -24.18 62.56
C PHE A 571 2.42 -25.08 62.01
N ASN A 572 1.88 -24.83 60.81
CA ASN A 572 0.73 -25.59 60.31
C ASN A 572 1.09 -26.34 59.02
N ASN A 573 1.40 -27.63 59.15
CA ASN A 573 1.92 -28.47 58.06
C ASN A 573 0.82 -29.11 57.19
N ASN A 574 -0.47 -28.83 57.47
CA ASN A 574 -1.58 -29.25 56.62
C ASN A 574 -1.81 -28.22 55.50
N GLY A 575 -1.12 -28.43 54.37
CA GLY A 575 -1.42 -27.72 53.12
C GLY A 575 -2.75 -28.15 52.50
N LEU A 576 -3.05 -27.66 51.29
CA LEU A 576 -4.33 -27.88 50.58
C LEU A 576 -4.75 -29.36 50.46
N ALA A 577 -3.78 -30.27 50.45
CA ALA A 577 -3.97 -31.71 50.50
C ALA A 577 -4.88 -32.18 51.67
N GLY A 578 -4.76 -31.57 52.85
CA GLY A 578 -5.55 -31.91 54.05
C GLY A 578 -6.88 -31.16 54.20
N LEU A 579 -7.30 -30.38 53.19
CA LEU A 579 -8.59 -29.70 53.20
C LEU A 579 -9.71 -30.71 52.89
N ALA A 580 -10.80 -30.65 53.66
CA ALA A 580 -11.97 -31.49 53.45
C ALA A 580 -12.61 -31.17 52.09
N ALA A 581 -12.86 -32.21 51.30
CA ALA A 581 -13.49 -32.09 49.98
C ALA A 581 -15.01 -31.99 50.11
N GLU A 582 -15.63 -31.22 49.24
CA GLU A 582 -17.08 -30.98 49.20
C GLU A 582 -17.69 -31.52 47.89
N PRO A 583 -19.00 -31.82 47.85
CA PRO A 583 -19.64 -32.35 46.64
C PRO A 583 -19.62 -31.30 45.52
N GLY A 584 -19.14 -31.66 44.34
CA GLY A 584 -18.98 -30.76 43.20
C GLY A 584 -17.65 -30.00 43.16
N ASP A 585 -16.72 -30.27 44.08
CA ASP A 585 -15.37 -29.70 44.00
C ASP A 585 -14.61 -30.15 42.75
N THR A 586 -13.73 -29.27 42.28
CA THR A 586 -12.82 -29.54 41.16
C THR A 586 -11.39 -29.23 41.57
N ILE A 587 -10.59 -30.27 41.74
CA ILE A 587 -9.16 -30.21 42.06
C ILE A 587 -8.37 -30.07 40.75
N PHE A 588 -7.54 -29.03 40.65
CA PHE A 588 -6.70 -28.78 39.48
C PHE A 588 -5.21 -28.79 39.87
N VAL A 589 -4.41 -29.61 39.18
CA VAL A 589 -2.97 -29.73 39.36
C VAL A 589 -2.26 -29.21 38.10
N PRO A 590 -1.62 -28.01 38.14
CA PRO A 590 -0.90 -27.48 36.98
C PRO A 590 0.41 -28.25 36.68
N GLU A 591 0.97 -28.01 35.49
CA GLU A 591 2.24 -28.58 35.05
C GLU A 591 3.45 -27.77 35.55
N GLU A 592 4.52 -28.44 35.99
CA GLU A 592 5.77 -27.81 36.43
C GLU A 592 6.59 -27.34 35.23
N MET A 593 6.63 -26.03 35.01
CA MET A 593 7.36 -25.42 33.90
C MET A 593 8.81 -25.09 34.28
N ASP A 594 9.73 -26.08 34.31
CA ASP A 594 11.15 -25.72 34.47
C ASP A 594 12.24 -26.65 33.90
N THR A 595 13.36 -26.01 33.51
CA THR A 595 14.65 -26.51 32.98
C THR A 595 14.84 -26.75 31.46
N PRO A 596 14.15 -27.64 30.71
CA PRO A 596 14.45 -27.82 29.27
C PRO A 596 14.06 -26.56 28.46
N LEU A 597 13.07 -25.82 28.96
CA LEU A 597 12.60 -24.56 28.36
C LEU A 597 13.64 -23.43 28.52
N VAL A 598 14.46 -23.44 29.59
CA VAL A 598 15.56 -22.48 29.78
C VAL A 598 16.71 -22.75 28.81
N VAL A 599 17.05 -24.02 28.56
CA VAL A 599 18.06 -24.38 27.55
C VAL A 599 17.56 -24.08 26.13
N GLY A 600 16.26 -24.32 25.87
CA GLY A 600 15.60 -23.90 24.64
C GLY A 600 15.59 -22.37 24.44
N LEU A 601 15.36 -21.59 25.50
CA LEU A 601 15.40 -20.13 25.48
C LEU A 601 16.82 -19.59 25.29
N LEU A 602 17.86 -20.21 25.85
CA LEU A 602 19.25 -19.86 25.59
C LEU A 602 19.67 -20.19 24.15
N ALA A 603 19.24 -21.33 23.61
CA ALA A 603 19.46 -21.70 22.21
C ALA A 603 18.72 -20.76 21.24
N LEU A 604 17.50 -20.33 21.59
CA LEU A 604 16.76 -19.28 20.88
C LEU A 604 17.49 -17.94 20.96
N GLY A 605 17.95 -17.52 22.15
CA GLY A 605 18.69 -16.28 22.35
C GLY A 605 19.93 -16.20 21.46
N ILE A 606 20.75 -17.25 21.44
CA ILE A 606 21.93 -17.34 20.56
C ILE A 606 21.54 -17.34 19.07
N THR A 607 20.40 -17.95 18.72
CA THR A 607 19.88 -17.98 17.32
C THR A 607 19.26 -16.65 16.86
N TYR A 608 18.95 -15.75 17.79
CA TYR A 608 18.43 -14.39 17.53
C TYR A 608 19.45 -13.28 17.81
N ALA A 609 20.65 -13.60 18.28
CA ALA A 609 21.75 -12.64 18.51
C ALA A 609 22.58 -12.31 17.25
N PHE A 610 22.28 -12.96 16.12
CA PHE A 610 22.91 -12.69 14.82
C PHE A 610 21.87 -12.20 13.81
N ALA A 611 22.19 -11.09 13.14
CA ALA A 611 21.37 -10.49 12.11
C ALA A 611 21.05 -11.48 10.97
N PRO A 612 19.83 -11.44 10.40
CA PRO A 612 19.49 -12.24 9.23
C PRO A 612 20.11 -11.61 7.98
N THR A 613 21.17 -12.21 7.44
CA THR A 613 21.74 -11.74 6.16
C THR A 613 21.08 -12.41 4.97
N PHE A 614 20.82 -11.60 3.96
CA PHE A 614 20.16 -11.93 2.70
C PHE A 614 21.18 -11.87 1.58
N THR A 615 21.27 -12.93 0.76
CA THR A 615 22.14 -12.94 -0.42
C THR A 615 21.32 -12.59 -1.64
N ALA A 616 21.66 -11.49 -2.32
CA ALA A 616 21.18 -11.23 -3.67
C ALA A 616 22.27 -11.60 -4.69
N ARG A 617 21.86 -11.95 -5.91
CA ARG A 617 22.78 -12.43 -6.96
C ARG A 617 22.45 -11.80 -8.30
N THR A 618 23.43 -11.21 -8.97
CA THR A 618 23.35 -10.83 -10.39
C THR A 618 24.35 -11.65 -11.21
N THR A 619 24.02 -11.97 -12.45
CA THR A 619 24.87 -12.77 -13.34
C THR A 619 24.95 -12.09 -14.70
N PHE A 620 26.17 -11.93 -15.21
CA PHE A 620 26.43 -11.28 -16.49
C PHE A 620 27.46 -12.04 -17.34
N LEU A 621 27.37 -11.83 -18.65
CA LEU A 621 28.33 -12.31 -19.62
C LEU A 621 29.30 -11.16 -19.96
N PRO A 622 30.62 -11.29 -19.71
CA PRO A 622 31.59 -10.32 -20.17
C PRO A 622 31.56 -10.26 -21.72
N PRO A 623 31.73 -9.08 -22.34
CA PRO A 623 31.64 -8.95 -23.78
C PRO A 623 32.73 -9.79 -24.45
N GLN A 624 32.32 -10.74 -25.28
CA GLN A 624 33.25 -11.51 -26.09
C GLN A 624 33.82 -10.56 -27.14
N GLN A 625 35.07 -10.14 -26.95
CA GLN A 625 35.83 -9.49 -28.01
C GLN A 625 35.80 -10.37 -29.26
N PRO A 626 35.61 -9.82 -30.47
CA PRO A 626 35.65 -10.59 -31.70
C PRO A 626 37.07 -11.09 -31.95
N GLN A 627 37.40 -12.23 -31.34
CA GLN A 627 38.69 -12.89 -31.56
C GLN A 627 38.78 -13.29 -33.03
N SER A 628 39.89 -12.89 -33.65
CA SER A 628 40.22 -13.28 -35.00
C SER A 628 40.24 -14.80 -35.13
N LEU A 629 39.58 -15.31 -36.18
CA LEU A 629 39.28 -16.72 -36.46
C LEU A 629 40.52 -17.62 -36.74
N GLY A 630 41.70 -17.28 -36.22
CA GLY A 630 42.98 -17.97 -36.51
C GLY A 630 43.58 -18.80 -35.37
N ALA A 631 43.20 -18.58 -34.10
CA ALA A 631 43.97 -19.12 -32.96
C ALA A 631 43.60 -20.55 -32.51
N ALA A 632 42.39 -21.02 -32.81
CA ALA A 632 41.89 -22.30 -32.30
C ALA A 632 42.54 -23.54 -32.97
N SER A 633 43.00 -23.42 -34.22
CA SER A 633 43.58 -24.54 -34.97
C SER A 633 45.04 -24.83 -34.62
N ALA A 634 45.80 -23.84 -34.12
CA ALA A 634 47.21 -24.00 -33.79
C ALA A 634 47.45 -24.69 -32.44
N LEU A 635 46.64 -24.39 -31.41
CA LEU A 635 46.81 -24.98 -30.07
C LEU A 635 46.29 -26.42 -29.94
N ALA A 636 45.44 -26.91 -30.84
CA ALA A 636 44.93 -28.28 -30.81
C ALA A 636 46.02 -29.36 -31.05
N SER A 637 47.20 -28.95 -31.51
CA SER A 637 48.36 -29.82 -31.75
C SER A 637 49.26 -30.06 -30.52
N LEU A 638 49.10 -29.29 -29.45
CA LEU A 638 49.89 -29.41 -28.23
C LEU A 638 49.01 -29.99 -27.11
N GLY A 639 49.26 -31.26 -26.80
CA GLY A 639 48.51 -32.05 -25.82
C GLY A 639 48.67 -31.60 -24.35
N PRO A 640 48.21 -32.41 -23.39
CA PRO A 640 47.73 -31.97 -22.06
C PRO A 640 48.77 -31.44 -21.05
N LEU A 641 50.00 -31.10 -21.47
CA LEU A 641 51.09 -30.66 -20.58
C LEU A 641 51.05 -29.17 -20.20
N ALA A 642 50.16 -28.36 -20.79
CA ALA A 642 50.01 -26.93 -20.47
C ALA A 642 49.37 -26.63 -19.09
N GLY A 643 49.07 -27.65 -18.28
CA GLY A 643 48.36 -27.51 -17.00
C GLY A 643 49.17 -26.89 -15.85
N LEU A 644 50.51 -26.90 -15.91
CA LEU A 644 51.38 -26.76 -14.73
C LEU A 644 52.08 -25.40 -14.54
N VAL A 645 51.82 -24.38 -15.38
CA VAL A 645 52.32 -23.02 -15.14
C VAL A 645 51.17 -22.10 -14.75
N GLY A 646 51.25 -21.55 -13.54
CA GLY A 646 50.27 -20.62 -12.97
C GLY A 646 50.56 -19.18 -13.36
N GLY A 647 49.65 -18.56 -14.10
CA GLY A 647 49.65 -17.14 -14.44
C GLY A 647 48.31 -16.79 -15.10
N VAL A 648 47.62 -15.79 -14.54
CA VAL A 648 46.32 -15.17 -14.93
C VAL A 648 45.61 -15.81 -16.14
N LYS A 649 44.45 -16.45 -15.91
CA LYS A 649 43.76 -17.25 -16.94
C LYS A 649 42.39 -16.68 -17.28
N SER A 650 42.26 -16.14 -18.49
CA SER A 650 41.04 -15.61 -19.14
C SER A 650 40.80 -14.10 -18.93
N ALA A 651 40.16 -13.49 -19.93
CA ALA A 651 39.68 -12.11 -19.88
C ALA A 651 38.67 -11.87 -18.72
N ALA A 652 37.99 -12.93 -18.26
CA ALA A 652 37.06 -12.83 -17.14
C ALA A 652 37.73 -12.42 -15.82
N ASP A 653 38.97 -12.88 -15.54
CA ASP A 653 39.74 -12.47 -14.35
C ASP A 653 39.97 -10.94 -14.30
N GLN A 654 40.10 -10.30 -15.48
CA GLN A 654 40.29 -8.85 -15.57
C GLN A 654 39.03 -8.08 -15.15
N TYR A 655 37.84 -8.54 -15.54
CA TYR A 655 36.58 -7.93 -15.11
C TYR A 655 36.34 -8.09 -13.59
N VAL A 656 36.74 -9.23 -13.02
CA VAL A 656 36.71 -9.43 -11.55
C VAL A 656 37.65 -8.44 -10.85
N ALA A 657 38.89 -8.28 -11.34
CA ALA A 657 39.86 -7.34 -10.78
C ALA A 657 39.41 -5.87 -10.89
N LEU A 658 38.80 -5.47 -12.02
CA LEU A 658 38.23 -4.12 -12.19
C LEU A 658 37.09 -3.86 -11.20
N MET A 659 36.21 -4.85 -10.98
CA MET A 659 35.08 -4.75 -10.05
C MET A 659 35.51 -4.73 -8.57
N GLN A 660 36.69 -5.30 -8.27
CA GLN A 660 37.35 -5.21 -6.96
C GLN A 660 38.26 -3.98 -6.81
N SER A 661 38.33 -3.09 -7.80
CA SER A 661 39.16 -1.89 -7.72
C SER A 661 38.62 -0.88 -6.69
N THR A 662 39.54 -0.12 -6.08
CA THR A 662 39.18 0.93 -5.11
C THR A 662 38.24 1.97 -5.70
N THR A 663 38.31 2.25 -6.99
CA THR A 663 37.44 3.21 -7.70
C THR A 663 35.98 2.75 -7.74
N VAL A 664 35.74 1.45 -7.95
CA VAL A 664 34.39 0.87 -7.93
C VAL A 664 33.90 0.79 -6.48
N GLN A 665 34.74 0.31 -5.56
CA GLN A 665 34.39 0.19 -4.14
C GLN A 665 34.06 1.55 -3.50
N ASP A 666 34.89 2.58 -3.69
CA ASP A 666 34.64 3.92 -3.10
C ASP A 666 33.32 4.51 -3.60
N ARG A 667 32.97 4.34 -4.88
CA ARG A 667 31.68 4.80 -5.40
C ARG A 667 30.50 4.07 -4.79
N LEU A 668 30.59 2.75 -4.61
CA LEU A 668 29.52 1.98 -3.96
C LEU A 668 29.38 2.38 -2.48
N ILE A 669 30.51 2.61 -1.78
CA ILE A 669 30.54 3.11 -0.41
C ILE A 669 29.88 4.50 -0.29
N GLU A 670 30.20 5.42 -1.21
CA GLU A 670 29.61 6.76 -1.24
C GLU A 670 28.12 6.74 -1.66
N GLN A 671 27.75 5.97 -2.69
CA GLN A 671 26.38 5.89 -3.22
C GLN A 671 25.40 5.29 -2.22
N TYR A 672 25.81 4.27 -1.46
CA TYR A 672 24.95 3.57 -0.49
C TYR A 672 25.21 3.98 0.96
N GLY A 673 26.10 4.97 1.22
CA GLY A 673 26.40 5.47 2.57
C GLY A 673 27.06 4.43 3.48
N LEU A 674 27.78 3.45 2.92
CA LEU A 674 28.21 2.24 3.63
C LEU A 674 29.12 2.51 4.84
N MET A 675 29.80 3.66 4.90
CA MET A 675 30.58 4.05 6.09
C MET A 675 29.73 4.11 7.37
N GLN A 676 28.45 4.53 7.27
CA GLN A 676 27.54 4.57 8.42
C GLN A 676 26.91 3.21 8.72
N ILE A 677 26.78 2.35 7.71
CA ILE A 677 26.15 1.03 7.83
C ILE A 677 27.13 0.01 8.43
N TYR A 678 28.41 0.09 8.06
CA TYR A 678 29.48 -0.76 8.57
C TYR A 678 30.18 -0.19 9.82
N ASP A 679 29.66 0.88 10.42
CA ASP A 679 30.25 1.59 11.57
C ASP A 679 31.76 1.88 11.40
N ALA A 680 32.14 2.33 10.20
CA ALA A 680 33.52 2.40 9.74
C ALA A 680 34.07 3.83 9.77
N ASP A 681 34.95 4.12 10.75
CA ASP A 681 35.66 5.40 10.88
C ASP A 681 36.44 5.77 9.62
N PHE A 682 37.00 4.78 8.92
CA PHE A 682 37.88 4.99 7.76
C PHE A 682 37.40 4.24 6.51
N ARG A 683 37.56 4.89 5.34
CA ARG A 683 37.20 4.31 4.03
C ARG A 683 37.82 2.93 3.77
N PHE A 684 39.02 2.64 4.27
CA PHE A 684 39.65 1.33 4.06
C PHE A 684 38.90 0.20 4.78
N GLN A 685 38.39 0.45 6.00
CA GLN A 685 37.58 -0.53 6.75
C GLN A 685 36.28 -0.81 6.00
N ALA A 686 35.62 0.22 5.49
CA ALA A 686 34.41 0.06 4.68
C ALA A 686 34.65 -0.71 3.36
N ARG A 687 35.86 -0.65 2.78
CA ARG A 687 36.26 -1.46 1.61
C ARG A 687 36.53 -2.92 1.98
N ASP A 688 37.19 -3.16 3.11
CA ASP A 688 37.45 -4.51 3.61
C ASP A 688 36.12 -5.22 3.93
N GLU A 689 35.20 -4.56 4.64
CA GLU A 689 33.87 -5.08 4.95
C GLU A 689 33.02 -5.29 3.68
N LEU A 690 33.06 -4.35 2.72
CA LEU A 690 32.40 -4.53 1.42
C LEU A 690 32.98 -5.72 0.65
N ARG A 691 34.30 -5.95 0.69
CA ARG A 691 34.95 -7.08 0.01
C ARG A 691 34.55 -8.41 0.64
N ASP A 692 34.42 -8.47 1.96
CA ASP A 692 34.11 -9.71 2.67
C ASP A 692 32.61 -10.09 2.52
N ASN A 693 31.74 -9.09 2.36
CA ASN A 693 30.30 -9.28 2.06
C ASN A 693 29.98 -9.53 0.56
N VAL A 694 30.93 -9.31 -0.37
CA VAL A 694 30.74 -9.48 -1.82
C VAL A 694 31.54 -10.67 -2.35
N ARG A 695 30.86 -11.73 -2.81
CA ARG A 695 31.50 -12.88 -3.46
C ARG A 695 31.33 -12.82 -4.97
N ILE A 696 32.44 -12.86 -5.70
CA ILE A 696 32.45 -12.90 -7.16
C ILE A 696 32.85 -14.30 -7.62
N ILE A 697 31.94 -15.00 -8.28
CA ILE A 697 32.08 -16.39 -8.70
C ILE A 697 32.24 -16.44 -10.22
N LEU A 698 33.34 -17.04 -10.67
CA LEU A 698 33.62 -17.26 -12.10
C LEU A 698 33.16 -18.66 -12.54
N GLY A 699 32.22 -18.70 -13.49
CA GLY A 699 31.70 -19.91 -14.11
C GLY A 699 32.73 -20.60 -15.01
N LYS A 700 33.38 -21.66 -14.51
CA LYS A 700 34.49 -22.35 -15.19
C LYS A 700 34.10 -23.09 -16.49
N LYS A 701 32.81 -23.28 -16.78
CA LYS A 701 32.31 -24.05 -17.96
C LYS A 701 31.44 -23.21 -18.90
N ASP A 702 30.83 -22.18 -18.36
CA ASP A 702 29.76 -21.35 -18.91
C ASP A 702 30.23 -19.91 -19.17
N GLY A 703 31.37 -19.49 -18.59
CA GLY A 703 31.96 -18.17 -18.82
C GLY A 703 31.22 -17.00 -18.19
N LEU A 704 30.18 -17.29 -17.39
CA LEU A 704 29.39 -16.30 -16.67
C LEU A 704 30.13 -15.80 -15.43
N ILE A 705 30.01 -14.49 -15.17
CA ILE A 705 30.46 -13.88 -13.91
C ILE A 705 29.22 -13.64 -13.06
N THR A 706 29.25 -14.15 -11.83
CA THR A 706 28.16 -14.04 -10.87
C THR A 706 28.63 -13.25 -9.65
N VAL A 707 27.90 -12.19 -9.30
CA VAL A 707 28.16 -11.37 -8.12
C VAL A 707 27.09 -11.67 -7.10
N GLU A 708 27.49 -12.20 -5.95
CA GLU A 708 26.65 -12.36 -4.77
C GLU A 708 27.00 -11.29 -3.74
N VAL A 709 25.99 -10.63 -3.17
CA VAL A 709 26.15 -9.67 -2.08
C VAL A 709 25.32 -10.15 -0.90
N ASP A 710 25.97 -10.36 0.25
CA ASP A 710 25.31 -10.61 1.53
C ASP A 710 25.09 -9.27 2.25
N ASP A 711 23.84 -8.92 2.58
CA ASP A 711 23.50 -7.70 3.34
C ASP A 711 22.33 -7.99 4.30
N GLU A 712 22.18 -7.22 5.37
CA GLU A 712 21.04 -7.27 6.29
C GLU A 712 19.74 -6.75 5.65
N ASP A 713 19.82 -5.78 4.73
CA ASP A 713 18.67 -5.32 3.95
C ASP A 713 18.60 -6.09 2.62
N PRO A 714 17.54 -6.91 2.38
CA PRO A 714 17.39 -7.64 1.13
C PRO A 714 17.27 -6.74 -0.10
N GLN A 715 16.81 -5.49 0.04
CA GLN A 715 16.74 -4.56 -1.09
C GLN A 715 18.12 -3.99 -1.41
N ARG A 716 18.85 -3.49 -0.40
CA ARG A 716 20.23 -3.05 -0.55
C ARG A 716 21.17 -4.15 -1.07
N ALA A 717 20.98 -5.41 -0.67
CA ALA A 717 21.70 -6.56 -1.25
C ALA A 717 21.55 -6.61 -2.78
N ALA A 718 20.30 -6.49 -3.28
CA ALA A 718 20.01 -6.55 -4.71
C ALA A 718 20.49 -5.30 -5.45
N ASP A 719 20.33 -4.12 -4.86
CA ASP A 719 20.76 -2.85 -5.44
C ASP A 719 22.29 -2.77 -5.52
N LEU A 720 23.02 -3.20 -4.48
CA LEU A 720 24.50 -3.33 -4.49
C LEU A 720 24.96 -4.35 -5.55
N ALA A 721 24.35 -5.54 -5.59
CA ALA A 721 24.70 -6.57 -6.57
C ALA A 721 24.57 -6.04 -8.01
N ASN A 722 23.45 -5.40 -8.35
CA ASN A 722 23.27 -4.77 -9.66
C ASN A 722 24.26 -3.63 -9.90
N SER A 723 24.51 -2.77 -8.89
CA SER A 723 25.38 -1.60 -9.01
C SER A 723 26.85 -1.96 -9.25
N HIS A 724 27.32 -3.10 -8.74
CA HIS A 724 28.66 -3.62 -9.09
C HIS A 724 28.84 -3.80 -10.61
N VAL A 725 27.79 -4.25 -11.31
CA VAL A 725 27.82 -4.46 -12.77
C VAL A 725 27.66 -3.13 -13.52
N ASP A 726 26.84 -2.21 -13.01
CA ASP A 726 26.66 -0.88 -13.61
C ASP A 726 27.92 0.00 -13.47
N GLU A 727 28.62 -0.01 -12.33
CA GLU A 727 29.90 0.68 -12.18
C GLU A 727 31.04 -0.01 -12.94
N LEU A 728 31.04 -1.34 -13.05
CA LEU A 728 31.96 -2.05 -13.96
C LEU A 728 31.73 -1.62 -15.42
N ARG A 729 30.47 -1.51 -15.85
CA ARG A 729 30.10 -1.01 -17.19
C ARG A 729 30.58 0.43 -17.39
N ARG A 730 30.36 1.31 -16.41
CA ARG A 730 30.83 2.71 -16.47
C ARG A 730 32.36 2.81 -16.53
N MET A 731 33.07 2.00 -15.74
CA MET A 731 34.53 1.97 -15.73
C MET A 731 35.09 1.45 -17.07
N THR A 732 34.52 0.36 -17.59
CA THR A 732 34.94 -0.22 -18.88
C THR A 732 34.67 0.72 -20.07
N SER A 733 33.56 1.48 -20.08
CA SER A 733 33.32 2.48 -21.12
C SER A 733 34.32 3.64 -21.06
N VAL A 734 34.68 4.14 -19.87
CA VAL A 734 35.68 5.21 -19.71
C VAL A 734 37.07 4.72 -20.15
N LEU A 735 37.46 3.50 -19.77
CA LEU A 735 38.74 2.91 -20.17
C LEU A 735 38.81 2.68 -21.69
N ALA A 736 37.74 2.17 -22.32
CA ALA A 736 37.69 1.94 -23.77
C ALA A 736 37.84 3.24 -24.58
N VAL A 737 37.12 4.31 -24.20
CA VAL A 737 37.26 5.63 -24.84
C VAL A 737 38.68 6.18 -24.65
N THR A 738 39.26 6.03 -23.46
CA THR A 738 40.63 6.50 -23.16
C THR A 738 41.67 5.78 -24.03
N GLU A 739 41.57 4.46 -24.20
CA GLU A 739 42.50 3.70 -25.05
C GLU A 739 42.35 4.07 -26.53
N ALA A 740 41.11 4.17 -27.03
CA ALA A 740 40.85 4.56 -28.42
C ALA A 740 41.37 5.96 -28.74
N GLN A 741 41.19 6.92 -27.82
CA GLN A 741 41.74 8.28 -27.93
C GLN A 741 43.26 8.30 -27.99
N GLN A 742 43.94 7.57 -27.09
CA GLN A 742 45.40 7.47 -27.10
C GLN A 742 45.91 6.83 -28.40
N ARG A 743 45.24 5.78 -28.88
CA ARG A 743 45.59 5.08 -30.13
C ARG A 743 45.41 6.00 -31.35
N ARG A 744 44.30 6.75 -31.42
CA ARG A 744 44.07 7.73 -32.49
C ARG A 744 45.15 8.80 -32.49
N ALA A 745 45.39 9.45 -31.35
CA ALA A 745 46.39 10.52 -31.22
C ALA A 745 47.81 10.05 -31.55
N PHE A 746 48.16 8.80 -31.23
CA PHE A 746 49.43 8.21 -31.64
C PHE A 746 49.54 8.07 -33.17
N PHE A 747 48.53 7.48 -33.83
CA PHE A 747 48.58 7.31 -35.29
C PHE A 747 48.44 8.64 -36.05
N GLU A 748 47.74 9.63 -35.49
CA GLU A 748 47.70 11.02 -35.97
C GLU A 748 49.13 11.59 -36.05
N GLN A 749 49.90 11.46 -34.96
CA GLN A 749 51.28 11.92 -34.93
C GLN A 749 52.22 11.14 -35.89
N GLN A 750 52.01 9.83 -36.08
CA GLN A 750 52.81 9.07 -37.06
C GLN A 750 52.42 9.44 -38.51
N LEU A 751 51.15 9.69 -38.76
CA LEU A 751 50.64 10.09 -40.08
C LEU A 751 51.25 11.43 -40.50
N ASP A 752 51.22 12.45 -39.62
CA ASP A 752 51.86 13.75 -39.88
C ASP A 752 53.38 13.61 -40.13
N ARG A 753 54.08 12.80 -39.32
CA ARG A 753 55.51 12.53 -39.54
C ARG A 753 55.79 11.84 -40.87
N SER A 754 54.96 10.88 -41.28
CA SER A 754 55.10 10.21 -42.59
C SER A 754 54.76 11.16 -43.74
N LYS A 755 53.81 12.08 -43.57
CA LYS A 755 53.46 13.12 -44.55
C LYS A 755 54.62 14.10 -44.79
N ASP A 756 55.28 14.55 -43.72
CA ASP A 756 56.46 15.41 -43.81
C ASP A 756 57.64 14.69 -44.50
N ARG A 757 57.84 13.41 -44.20
CA ARG A 757 58.88 12.58 -44.85
C ARG A 757 58.57 12.29 -46.30
N LEU A 758 57.33 11.95 -46.63
CA LEU A 758 56.85 11.76 -48.00
C LEU A 758 57.05 13.03 -48.84
N THR A 759 56.75 14.19 -48.29
CA THR A 759 56.98 15.50 -48.95
C THR A 759 58.47 15.69 -49.26
N LYS A 760 59.36 15.49 -48.27
CA LYS A 760 60.83 15.57 -48.46
C LYS A 760 61.37 14.51 -49.42
N ALA A 761 60.81 13.31 -49.39
CA ALA A 761 61.17 12.23 -50.31
C ALA A 761 60.77 12.59 -51.75
N GLN A 762 59.58 13.17 -51.95
CA GLN A 762 59.10 13.68 -53.23
C GLN A 762 59.97 14.81 -53.76
N GLU A 763 60.33 15.79 -52.93
CA GLU A 763 61.28 16.86 -53.28
C GLU A 763 62.64 16.29 -53.69
N SER A 764 63.17 15.32 -52.94
CA SER A 764 64.44 14.66 -53.26
C SER A 764 64.40 13.84 -54.55
N LEU A 765 63.25 13.24 -54.87
CA LEU A 765 63.00 12.52 -56.12
C LEU A 765 62.93 13.50 -57.30
N GLN A 766 62.22 14.61 -57.16
CA GLN A 766 62.19 15.68 -58.16
C GLN A 766 63.58 16.27 -58.41
N ALA A 767 64.35 16.54 -57.35
CA ALA A 767 65.72 17.04 -57.43
C ALA A 767 66.70 16.06 -58.12
N SER A 768 66.40 14.75 -58.12
CA SER A 768 67.22 13.74 -58.80
C SER A 768 67.10 13.72 -60.34
N GLY A 769 66.31 14.62 -60.93
CA GLY A 769 66.07 14.68 -62.38
C GLY A 769 65.13 13.60 -62.90
N PHE A 770 64.34 13.00 -62.02
CA PHE A 770 63.43 11.91 -62.33
C PHE A 770 62.33 12.32 -63.33
N THR A 771 62.17 11.54 -64.41
CA THR A 771 61.06 11.67 -65.37
C THR A 771 60.26 10.37 -65.45
N GLN A 772 58.93 10.48 -65.47
CA GLN A 772 58.01 9.36 -65.27
C GLN A 772 58.11 8.25 -66.34
N GLY A 773 58.66 8.56 -67.52
CA GLY A 773 58.88 7.61 -68.63
C GLY A 773 60.26 6.91 -68.63
N ALA A 774 61.18 7.26 -67.72
CA ALA A 774 62.55 6.72 -67.71
C ALA A 774 62.69 5.36 -67.00
N LEU A 775 61.63 4.84 -66.36
CA LEU A 775 61.62 3.54 -65.69
C LEU A 775 61.09 2.43 -66.60
N GLN A 776 61.88 1.36 -66.79
CA GLN A 776 61.37 0.10 -67.33
C GLN A 776 60.41 -0.58 -66.32
N ALA A 777 59.54 -1.47 -66.82
CA ALA A 777 58.49 -2.10 -66.01
C ALA A 777 59.03 -2.97 -64.85
N GLU A 778 60.09 -3.75 -65.09
CA GLU A 778 60.72 -4.61 -64.07
C GLU A 778 61.27 -3.85 -62.85
N PRO A 779 62.22 -2.90 -63.00
CA PRO A 779 62.79 -2.21 -61.83
C PRO A 779 61.76 -1.37 -61.07
N LYS A 780 60.70 -0.88 -61.73
CA LYS A 780 59.59 -0.19 -61.07
C LYS A 780 58.79 -1.13 -60.17
N ALA A 781 58.39 -2.31 -60.67
CA ALA A 781 57.64 -3.28 -59.90
C ALA A 781 58.46 -3.86 -58.72
N ALA A 782 59.76 -4.08 -58.92
CA ALA A 782 60.68 -4.46 -57.85
C ALA A 782 60.81 -3.38 -56.77
N ALA A 783 60.98 -2.10 -57.16
CA ALA A 783 61.07 -0.99 -56.21
C ALA A 783 59.75 -0.78 -55.43
N GLU A 784 58.59 -0.85 -56.09
CA GLU A 784 57.28 -0.71 -55.43
C GLU A 784 56.95 -1.89 -54.50
N SER A 785 57.30 -3.13 -54.88
CA SER A 785 57.08 -4.30 -54.01
C SER A 785 57.99 -4.30 -52.79
N TYR A 786 59.28 -4.00 -52.96
CA TYR A 786 60.20 -3.78 -51.84
C TYR A 786 59.72 -2.65 -50.92
N ALA A 787 59.35 -1.49 -51.48
CA ALA A 787 58.88 -0.34 -50.72
C ALA A 787 57.64 -0.68 -49.86
N ARG A 788 56.67 -1.39 -50.43
CA ARG A 788 55.48 -1.87 -49.71
C ARG A 788 55.85 -2.87 -48.60
N LEU A 789 56.78 -3.79 -48.86
CA LEU A 789 57.21 -4.78 -47.88
C LEU A 789 57.97 -4.14 -46.71
N LYS A 790 58.88 -3.20 -47.01
CA LYS A 790 59.58 -2.36 -46.01
C LYS A 790 58.58 -1.55 -45.18
N ALA A 791 57.59 -0.91 -45.83
CA ALA A 791 56.54 -0.17 -45.14
C ALA A 791 55.66 -1.06 -44.25
N GLN A 792 55.37 -2.31 -44.66
CA GLN A 792 54.67 -3.29 -43.82
C GLN A 792 55.51 -3.71 -42.60
N VAL A 793 56.82 -3.95 -42.77
CA VAL A 793 57.74 -4.22 -41.66
C VAL A 793 57.75 -3.03 -40.68
N THR A 794 57.97 -1.81 -41.15
CA THR A 794 57.99 -0.61 -40.29
C THR A 794 56.63 -0.35 -39.61
N SER A 795 55.51 -0.55 -40.32
CA SER A 795 54.17 -0.44 -39.73
C SER A 795 53.95 -1.49 -38.63
N ALA A 796 54.40 -2.73 -38.83
CA ALA A 796 54.35 -3.79 -37.83
C ALA A 796 55.29 -3.54 -36.64
N GLU A 797 56.46 -2.95 -36.87
CA GLU A 797 57.39 -2.51 -35.80
C GLU A 797 56.79 -1.41 -34.94
N VAL A 798 56.22 -0.37 -35.56
CA VAL A 798 55.53 0.71 -34.86
C VAL A 798 54.33 0.16 -34.10
N ARG A 799 53.57 -0.78 -34.69
CA ARG A 799 52.48 -1.48 -34.00
C ARG A 799 52.98 -2.24 -32.77
N LEU A 800 54.04 -3.04 -32.88
CA LEU A 800 54.63 -3.72 -31.72
C LEU A 800 55.18 -2.73 -30.67
N GLN A 801 55.74 -1.59 -31.09
CA GLN A 801 56.17 -0.53 -30.19
C GLN A 801 54.98 0.09 -29.44
N THR A 802 53.82 0.28 -30.09
CA THR A 802 52.59 0.68 -29.37
C THR A 802 52.10 -0.43 -28.44
N MET A 803 52.13 -1.70 -28.88
CA MET A 803 51.70 -2.81 -28.03
C MET A 803 52.57 -2.93 -26.77
N ARG A 804 53.88 -2.63 -26.83
CA ARG A 804 54.74 -2.54 -25.64
C ARG A 804 54.31 -1.51 -24.60
N SER A 805 53.56 -0.46 -24.98
CA SER A 805 53.11 0.56 -24.01
C SER A 805 51.87 0.14 -23.21
N TYR A 806 51.19 -0.95 -23.58
CA TYR A 806 49.97 -1.41 -22.90
C TYR A 806 49.86 -2.95 -22.72
N LEU A 807 50.76 -3.74 -23.31
CA LEU A 807 50.84 -5.20 -23.16
C LEU A 807 52.25 -5.65 -22.75
N ASN A 808 52.31 -6.65 -21.88
CA ASN A 808 53.55 -7.34 -21.52
C ASN A 808 54.04 -8.21 -22.69
N GLU A 809 55.36 -8.34 -22.86
CA GLU A 809 55.96 -9.11 -23.97
C GLU A 809 55.63 -10.63 -23.95
N ASN A 810 55.17 -11.13 -22.79
CA ASN A 810 54.70 -12.50 -22.61
C ASN A 810 53.24 -12.73 -23.02
N ALA A 811 52.50 -11.68 -23.41
CA ALA A 811 51.11 -11.82 -23.85
C ALA A 811 51.05 -12.57 -25.20
N ALA A 812 50.13 -13.52 -25.34
CA ALA A 812 50.00 -14.33 -26.55
C ALA A 812 49.78 -13.48 -27.82
N GLU A 813 49.04 -12.37 -27.72
CA GLU A 813 48.88 -11.43 -28.84
C GLU A 813 50.19 -10.74 -29.24
N PHE A 814 51.00 -10.36 -28.26
CA PHE A 814 52.32 -9.76 -28.50
C PHE A 814 53.26 -10.76 -29.17
N GLN A 815 53.32 -11.99 -28.66
CA GLN A 815 54.07 -13.11 -29.24
C GLN A 815 53.66 -13.39 -30.70
N ASN A 816 52.35 -13.42 -30.98
CA ASN A 816 51.82 -13.64 -32.32
C ASN A 816 52.21 -12.50 -33.29
N GLN A 817 52.13 -11.23 -32.87
CA GLN A 817 52.56 -10.10 -33.69
C GLN A 817 54.09 -10.08 -33.88
N GLN A 818 54.87 -10.47 -32.85
CA GLN A 818 56.32 -10.60 -32.93
C GLN A 818 56.75 -11.69 -33.93
N ALA A 819 56.06 -12.84 -33.94
CA ALA A 819 56.27 -13.89 -34.93
C ALA A 819 55.91 -13.43 -36.36
N ALA A 820 54.81 -12.69 -36.51
CA ALA A 820 54.41 -12.10 -37.80
C ALA A 820 55.45 -11.08 -38.31
N LEU A 821 55.98 -10.22 -37.43
CA LEU A 821 57.07 -9.30 -37.77
C LEU A 821 58.35 -10.05 -38.17
N ALA A 822 58.70 -11.13 -37.47
CA ALA A 822 59.86 -11.95 -37.83
C ALA A 822 59.72 -12.55 -39.25
N ALA A 823 58.52 -13.03 -39.61
CA ALA A 823 58.23 -13.52 -40.95
C ALA A 823 58.31 -12.42 -42.02
N LEU A 824 57.79 -11.22 -41.74
CA LEU A 824 57.89 -10.07 -42.66
C LEU A 824 59.34 -9.60 -42.84
N ARG A 825 60.15 -9.61 -41.78
CA ARG A 825 61.60 -9.30 -41.85
C ARG A 825 62.37 -10.32 -42.67
N ASP A 826 62.04 -11.61 -42.58
CA ASP A 826 62.65 -12.65 -43.41
C ASP A 826 62.22 -12.56 -44.89
N GLN A 827 61.00 -12.09 -45.17
CA GLN A 827 60.60 -11.73 -46.54
C GLN A 827 61.37 -10.51 -47.04
N LEU A 828 61.55 -9.49 -46.19
CA LEU A 828 62.28 -8.27 -46.54
C LEU A 828 63.76 -8.55 -46.85
N SER A 829 64.45 -9.33 -46.02
CA SER A 829 65.87 -9.67 -46.24
C SER A 829 66.10 -10.42 -47.55
N ARG A 830 65.19 -11.34 -47.93
CA ARG A 830 65.20 -12.01 -49.24
C ARG A 830 64.96 -11.03 -50.40
N ALA A 831 64.07 -10.05 -50.21
CA ALA A 831 63.82 -9.00 -51.21
C ALA A 831 64.99 -8.01 -51.35
N GLU A 832 65.75 -7.76 -50.28
CA GLU A 832 67.00 -6.98 -50.31
C GLU A 832 68.10 -7.72 -51.08
N GLN A 833 68.31 -9.01 -50.78
CA GLN A 833 69.29 -9.85 -51.47
C GLN A 833 68.98 -10.04 -52.96
N ALA A 834 67.69 -10.09 -53.33
CA ALA A 834 67.25 -10.14 -54.73
C ALA A 834 67.28 -8.76 -55.44
N GLY A 835 67.52 -7.66 -54.70
CA GLY A 835 67.31 -6.28 -55.15
C GLY A 835 68.49 -5.33 -54.95
N GLU A 836 69.69 -5.83 -54.69
CA GLU A 836 70.91 -5.01 -54.68
C GLU A 836 71.23 -4.46 -56.09
N PRO A 837 71.24 -3.14 -56.28
CA PRO A 837 71.60 -2.56 -57.57
C PRO A 837 73.13 -2.58 -57.71
N GLN A 838 73.65 -3.48 -58.55
CA GLN A 838 75.00 -3.31 -59.09
C GLN A 838 75.01 -2.07 -59.99
N SER A 839 75.46 -0.94 -59.45
CA SER A 839 75.77 0.30 -60.17
C SER A 839 74.64 0.87 -61.05
N GLY A 840 73.48 1.14 -60.45
CA GLY A 840 72.36 1.87 -61.07
C GLY A 840 72.31 3.36 -60.67
N PRO A 841 71.67 4.24 -61.47
CA PRO A 841 71.61 5.68 -61.21
C PRO A 841 70.79 6.08 -59.96
N ASP A 842 71.22 7.16 -59.30
CA ASP A 842 70.75 7.61 -57.95
C ASP A 842 69.22 7.80 -57.84
N TYR A 843 68.53 8.16 -58.94
CA TYR A 843 67.08 8.34 -58.95
C TYR A 843 66.29 7.07 -58.58
N ILE A 844 66.83 5.87 -58.80
CA ILE A 844 66.16 4.61 -58.42
C ILE A 844 66.11 4.46 -56.89
N GLY A 845 67.17 4.90 -56.19
CA GLY A 845 67.20 4.96 -54.73
C GLY A 845 66.16 5.93 -54.18
N LYS A 846 66.11 7.15 -54.73
CA LYS A 846 65.11 8.18 -54.36
C LYS A 846 63.68 7.72 -54.66
N TYR A 847 63.46 7.01 -55.77
CA TYR A 847 62.13 6.49 -56.14
C TYR A 847 61.65 5.41 -55.17
N ARG A 848 62.56 4.51 -54.77
CA ARG A 848 62.30 3.48 -53.76
C ARG A 848 61.91 4.08 -52.40
N GLU A 849 62.62 5.13 -51.98
CA GLU A 849 62.35 5.82 -50.70
C GLU A 849 61.04 6.61 -50.74
N PHE A 850 60.74 7.32 -51.84
CA PHE A 850 59.44 7.96 -52.06
C PHE A 850 58.30 6.94 -52.01
N LYS A 851 58.42 5.81 -52.70
CA LYS A 851 57.41 4.73 -52.67
C LYS A 851 57.27 4.06 -51.30
N TYR A 852 58.34 4.05 -50.50
CA TYR A 852 58.31 3.52 -49.14
C TYR A 852 57.54 4.47 -48.20
N GLU A 853 57.83 5.77 -48.21
CA GLU A 853 57.08 6.75 -47.41
C GLU A 853 55.62 6.90 -47.91
N GLU A 854 55.35 6.75 -49.22
CA GLU A 854 53.98 6.72 -49.78
C GLU A 854 53.18 5.52 -49.22
N ALA A 855 53.76 4.32 -49.27
CA ALA A 855 53.14 3.12 -48.73
C ALA A 855 53.00 3.16 -47.19
N LEU A 856 53.93 3.80 -46.49
CA LEU A 856 53.90 3.95 -45.04
C LEU A 856 52.83 4.95 -44.59
N PHE A 857 52.68 6.08 -45.30
CA PHE A 857 51.58 7.04 -45.12
C PHE A 857 50.23 6.36 -45.34
N ASP A 858 50.04 5.62 -46.44
CA ASP A 858 48.82 4.87 -46.72
C ASP A 858 48.46 3.86 -45.61
N LEU A 859 49.46 3.16 -45.06
CA LEU A 859 49.25 2.23 -43.95
C LEU A 859 48.85 2.95 -42.67
N PHE A 860 49.52 4.04 -42.29
CA PHE A 860 49.14 4.81 -41.10
C PHE A 860 47.80 5.53 -41.25
N ALA A 861 47.43 6.00 -42.45
CA ALA A 861 46.12 6.60 -42.70
C ALA A 861 44.99 5.60 -42.43
N ARG A 862 45.16 4.34 -42.85
CA ARG A 862 44.22 3.25 -42.54
C ARG A 862 44.18 2.91 -41.05
N GLN A 863 45.32 2.91 -40.34
CA GLN A 863 45.33 2.70 -38.89
C GLN A 863 44.65 3.85 -38.13
N TYR A 864 44.86 5.10 -38.55
CA TYR A 864 44.21 6.28 -37.99
C TYR A 864 42.69 6.23 -38.17
N GLU A 865 42.19 5.95 -39.37
CA GLU A 865 40.73 5.85 -39.60
C GLU A 865 40.11 4.67 -38.84
N MET A 866 40.80 3.53 -38.69
CA MET A 866 40.34 2.46 -37.80
C MET A 866 40.29 2.90 -36.33
N ALA A 867 41.33 3.57 -35.82
CA ALA A 867 41.36 4.07 -34.45
C ALA A 867 40.30 5.14 -34.18
N ARG A 868 40.02 6.00 -35.17
CA ARG A 868 38.95 7.01 -35.14
C ARG A 868 37.56 6.37 -35.18
N LEU A 869 37.37 5.32 -35.97
CA LEU A 869 36.14 4.51 -35.92
C LEU A 869 35.96 3.84 -34.56
N ASP A 870 37.04 3.34 -33.94
CA ASP A 870 36.99 2.75 -32.60
C ASP A 870 36.75 3.81 -31.49
N GLU A 871 37.24 5.05 -31.62
CA GLU A 871 36.87 6.16 -30.72
C GLU A 871 35.35 6.49 -30.82
N SER A 872 34.77 6.32 -32.01
CA SER A 872 33.33 6.57 -32.24
C SER A 872 32.40 5.42 -31.81
N ARG A 873 32.94 4.30 -31.34
CA ARG A 873 32.18 3.14 -30.85
C ARG A 873 31.99 3.21 -29.34
N ASP A 874 30.75 3.04 -28.88
CA ASP A 874 30.47 2.80 -27.46
C ASP A 874 31.20 1.56 -26.96
N GLY A 875 31.83 1.68 -25.78
CA GLY A 875 32.58 0.60 -25.14
C GLY A 875 31.75 -0.68 -24.95
N GLY A 876 32.40 -1.84 -25.10
CA GLY A 876 31.75 -3.15 -25.23
C GLY A 876 30.61 -3.41 -24.24
N LEU A 877 29.42 -3.69 -24.78
CA LEU A 877 28.20 -3.88 -24.01
C LEU A 877 28.28 -5.14 -23.13
N ILE A 878 28.47 -4.95 -21.82
CA ILE A 878 28.28 -6.02 -20.83
C ILE A 878 26.80 -6.45 -20.85
N GLN A 879 26.55 -7.74 -21.10
CA GLN A 879 25.19 -8.28 -21.15
C GLN A 879 24.83 -8.90 -19.80
N VAL A 880 23.90 -8.29 -19.07
CA VAL A 880 23.34 -8.87 -17.86
C VAL A 880 22.40 -10.00 -18.24
N VAL A 881 22.70 -11.22 -17.79
CA VAL A 881 21.94 -12.45 -18.08
C VAL A 881 20.78 -12.57 -17.09
N ASP A 882 21.03 -12.30 -15.82
CA ASP A 882 20.02 -12.22 -14.77
C ASP A 882 20.35 -11.06 -13.83
N LYS A 883 19.35 -10.23 -13.51
CA LYS A 883 19.50 -9.10 -12.59
C LYS A 883 19.20 -9.55 -11.17
N ALA A 884 19.93 -9.01 -10.20
CA ALA A 884 19.63 -9.26 -8.80
C ALA A 884 18.23 -8.77 -8.46
N GLN A 885 17.38 -9.70 -8.04
CA GLN A 885 16.08 -9.44 -7.46
C GLN A 885 16.19 -9.46 -5.93
N LYS A 886 15.25 -8.79 -5.26
CA LYS A 886 15.14 -8.81 -3.81
C LYS A 886 14.91 -10.25 -3.32
N PRO A 887 15.83 -10.86 -2.56
CA PRO A 887 15.68 -12.23 -2.08
C PRO A 887 14.52 -12.33 -1.09
N GLU A 888 13.62 -13.29 -1.31
CA GLU A 888 12.45 -13.51 -0.46
C GLU A 888 12.82 -14.12 0.90
N TRP A 889 13.88 -14.92 0.95
CA TRP A 889 14.32 -15.66 2.13
C TRP A 889 15.75 -15.27 2.52
N LYS A 890 16.03 -15.22 3.82
CA LYS A 890 17.39 -15.02 4.36
C LYS A 890 18.30 -16.21 4.05
N SER A 891 19.57 -15.93 3.80
CA SER A 891 20.59 -16.95 3.50
C SER A 891 21.23 -17.52 4.77
N LYS A 892 21.48 -16.65 5.76
CA LYS A 892 22.16 -17.00 7.02
C LYS A 892 21.47 -16.27 8.21
N PRO A 893 21.61 -16.79 9.44
CA PRO A 893 21.96 -18.17 9.77
C PRO A 893 20.80 -19.15 9.46
N LYS A 894 21.15 -20.39 9.09
CA LYS A 894 20.17 -21.48 8.88
C LYS A 894 19.61 -21.94 10.23
N ARG A 895 18.56 -21.27 10.73
CA ARG A 895 18.01 -21.48 12.09
C ARG A 895 17.64 -22.93 12.42
N ALA A 896 17.24 -23.75 11.44
CA ALA A 896 17.00 -25.18 11.65
C ALA A 896 18.30 -25.97 11.98
N LEU A 897 19.41 -25.61 11.34
CA LEU A 897 20.72 -26.22 11.58
C LEU A 897 21.31 -25.77 12.93
N THR A 898 21.17 -24.48 13.27
CA THR A 898 21.62 -23.99 14.58
C THR A 898 20.82 -24.59 15.72
N ALA A 899 19.49 -24.72 15.57
CA ALA A 899 18.64 -25.42 16.53
C ALA A 899 19.02 -26.91 16.68
N ALA A 900 19.31 -27.62 15.58
CA ALA A 900 19.77 -29.00 15.63
C ALA A 900 21.09 -29.15 16.40
N ILE A 901 22.08 -28.30 16.08
CA ILE A 901 23.39 -28.29 16.78
C ILE A 901 23.21 -27.96 18.27
N ALA A 902 22.42 -26.94 18.60
CA ALA A 902 22.15 -26.57 19.99
C ALA A 902 21.43 -27.69 20.76
N THR A 903 20.50 -28.41 20.11
CA THR A 903 19.80 -29.55 20.71
C THR A 903 20.76 -30.71 20.99
N VAL A 904 21.70 -31.00 20.10
CA VAL A 904 22.74 -32.02 20.31
C VAL A 904 23.67 -31.63 21.47
N ILE A 905 24.11 -30.37 21.53
CA ILE A 905 24.94 -29.86 22.64
C ILE A 905 24.19 -29.94 23.98
N ALA A 906 22.92 -29.52 24.00
CA ALA A 906 22.05 -29.61 25.17
C ALA A 906 21.86 -31.05 25.65
N PHE A 907 21.62 -31.99 24.72
CA PHE A 907 21.48 -33.42 25.01
C PHE A 907 22.75 -34.01 25.62
N VAL A 908 23.92 -33.68 25.07
CA VAL A 908 25.23 -34.12 25.62
C VAL A 908 25.47 -33.55 27.02
N LEU A 909 25.18 -32.25 27.23
CA LEU A 909 25.30 -31.62 28.56
C LEU A 909 24.32 -32.21 29.59
N LEU A 910 23.10 -32.56 29.17
CA LEU A 910 22.10 -33.17 30.04
C LEU A 910 22.48 -34.62 30.40
N ILE A 911 23.00 -35.40 29.45
CA ILE A 911 23.61 -36.72 29.71
C ILE A 911 24.76 -36.60 30.71
N LEU A 912 25.66 -35.64 30.52
CA LEU A 912 26.78 -35.39 31.43
C LEU A 912 26.27 -35.04 32.84
N LEU A 913 25.28 -34.16 32.96
CA LEU A 913 24.70 -33.75 34.24
C LEU A 913 24.00 -34.92 34.94
N VAL A 914 23.27 -35.77 34.20
CA VAL A 914 22.67 -37.00 34.73
C VAL A 914 23.74 -37.98 35.21
N LEU A 915 24.81 -38.21 34.44
CA LEU A 915 25.94 -39.05 34.84
C LEU A 915 26.66 -38.52 36.10
N VAL A 916 26.93 -37.21 36.17
CA VAL A 916 27.51 -36.57 37.35
C VAL A 916 26.58 -36.71 38.55
N ARG A 917 25.27 -36.43 38.40
CA ARG A 917 24.30 -36.56 39.49
C ARG A 917 24.11 -38.01 39.94
N HIS A 918 24.22 -38.98 39.03
CA HIS A 918 24.14 -40.41 39.34
C HIS A 918 25.39 -40.89 40.09
N THR A 919 26.59 -40.56 39.60
CA THR A 919 27.87 -40.89 40.25
C THR A 919 28.03 -40.21 41.61
N TRP A 920 27.54 -38.97 41.78
CA TRP A 920 27.48 -38.30 43.09
C TRP A 920 26.52 -39.01 44.06
N ARG A 921 25.37 -39.49 43.59
CA ARG A 921 24.43 -40.27 44.42
C ARG A 921 24.99 -41.64 44.80
N GLN A 922 25.75 -42.29 43.92
CA GLN A 922 26.39 -43.57 44.21
C GLN A 922 27.61 -43.43 45.13
N THR A 923 28.46 -42.41 44.93
CA THR A 923 29.62 -42.16 45.82
C THR A 923 29.19 -41.74 47.22
N ALA A 924 28.03 -41.11 47.39
CA ALA A 924 27.42 -40.86 48.71
C ALA A 924 26.96 -42.12 49.46
N MET A 925 26.94 -43.30 48.83
CA MET A 925 26.53 -44.57 49.44
C MET A 925 27.69 -45.55 49.72
N GLN A 926 28.95 -45.18 49.44
CA GLN A 926 30.13 -46.00 49.74
C GLN A 926 30.98 -45.36 50.85
N PRO A 927 31.28 -46.08 51.95
CA PRO A 927 31.93 -45.46 53.12
C PRO A 927 33.41 -45.08 52.90
N GLU A 928 34.16 -45.81 52.07
CA GLU A 928 35.62 -45.60 51.95
C GLU A 928 36.00 -44.28 51.23
N THR A 929 35.22 -43.87 50.22
CA THR A 929 35.49 -42.67 49.40
C THR A 929 35.23 -41.35 50.14
N SER A 930 34.42 -41.37 51.20
CA SER A 930 34.18 -40.21 52.08
C SER A 930 35.49 -39.61 52.62
N THR A 931 36.48 -40.46 52.91
CA THR A 931 37.79 -40.07 53.43
C THR A 931 38.67 -39.35 52.41
N GLN A 932 38.54 -39.69 51.11
CA GLN A 932 39.28 -39.04 50.03
C GLN A 932 38.68 -37.67 49.68
N ILE A 933 37.36 -37.56 49.66
CA ILE A 933 36.66 -36.28 49.46
C ILE A 933 36.95 -35.34 50.63
N ALA A 934 37.01 -35.84 51.87
CA ALA A 934 37.44 -35.05 53.02
C ALA A 934 38.89 -34.51 52.89
N ARG A 935 39.82 -35.31 52.35
CA ARG A 935 41.20 -34.86 52.06
C ARG A 935 41.26 -33.78 50.97
N ILE A 936 40.51 -33.93 49.90
CA ILE A 936 40.43 -32.93 48.82
C ILE A 936 39.82 -31.62 49.35
N ARG A 937 38.76 -31.72 50.16
CA ARG A 937 38.14 -30.55 50.81
C ARG A 937 39.07 -29.85 51.80
N ALA A 938 39.87 -30.61 52.55
CA ALA A 938 40.90 -30.07 53.45
C ALA A 938 42.12 -29.46 52.71
N ALA A 939 42.35 -29.81 51.44
CA ALA A 939 43.36 -29.22 50.58
C ALA A 939 42.89 -27.97 49.81
N LEU A 940 41.58 -27.68 49.85
CA LEU A 940 40.92 -26.56 49.16
C LEU A 940 40.32 -25.52 50.13
N ASP A 941 40.54 -25.66 51.43
CA ASP A 941 40.12 -24.68 52.44
C ASP A 941 41.21 -23.59 52.59
N PRO A 942 40.96 -22.32 52.20
CA PRO A 942 41.98 -21.27 52.16
C PRO A 942 42.31 -20.67 53.55
N ARG A 943 42.16 -21.47 54.62
CA ARG A 943 42.45 -21.09 56.02
C ARG A 943 43.52 -21.98 56.66
N ARG A 944 44.63 -22.17 55.94
CA ARG A 944 45.96 -22.46 56.49
C ARG A 944 47.03 -21.77 55.66
#